data_AF-A0A101WB16-F1
#
_entry.id   AF-A0A101WB16-F1
#
_cell.length_a   1.000
_cell.length_b   1.000
_cell.length_c   1.000
_cell.angle_alpha   90.00
_cell.angle_beta   90.00
_cell.angle_gamma   90.00
#
_symmetry.space_group_name_H-M   'P 1'
#
loop_
_entity.id
_entity.type
_entity.pdbx_description
1 polymer ?
#
loop_
_entity_poly.entity_id
_entity_poly.type
_entity_poly.pdbx_seq_one_letter_code
_entity_poly.pdbx_strand_id
1 'polypeptide(L)'
;MKKKLTRFLMIFLAAVFMLGIVLPVFVAAVNYTDTYNEDVLLVDKQTAKSELLFFEDSSYDFKDITKYWARDEILELSYMGIMNGYDNKTMQPDRTISREEFVAMLVRAIGITVDDEFTESYSDVTDKHWSHKYITAAKENDLLPIFSGYYFYPYKEITREEMAVITAKAVQDADTTGEKLSFKDIPQYYRHKESIDIVTALGIITGLPDGSFNPKGDATRAQAAAVIGRVLRTRETSKEAQDAYLISFAADYEKSVLTALSGNDLSLSRPLTLSSGKEAKLNAKRSEQLNIQYSNGFISNKYMEKESFVILNKSRYLAEIEASYELVLGAGNFRYAVNKKIYLRNVGDSWVVYNSIPEFSDDPTSGKKINLTWHYIWSSTQDVLEVKKVDGLNVMSPTWFTLANENGDLEDRGSQSYSSRAHKNGYKVWALVDNKFDSAMTNKFLGNTSARTKFINSLISNAKKYKLDGINIDFENMYTKDKDAFTKFMKELYQKTKANGLILSVDVTVIVMNSNWSESYDRAALSKVVDYVALMTYDQHWEGSPVSGSVAQLSWVEQSLKKVLQEVPKEKLLLGVPFYTRLWKEEYVNGSSKPVVTSRAISMEVAESTIAENGAAKTWDAASGQYYATYKKGNATYKIWLEDEKSIKLKAELVNKYRLGGIASWKYGLEKSTVWNTIAKTIIN
;
A
#
# COMPACT_ATOMS: atom_id res chain seq x y z
N MET A 1 16.77 66.56 -53.75
CA MET A 1 15.88 65.42 -53.45
C MET A 1 15.89 65.16 -51.94
N LYS A 2 14.69 64.91 -51.41
CA LYS A 2 14.23 64.90 -49.99
C LYS A 2 15.26 64.35 -48.98
N LYS A 3 15.73 65.13 -47.99
CA LYS A 3 15.13 65.63 -46.72
C LYS A 3 15.33 64.66 -45.53
N LYS A 4 15.95 65.22 -44.48
CA LYS A 4 15.98 64.85 -43.04
C LYS A 4 16.99 63.76 -42.64
N LEU A 5 17.84 63.92 -41.62
CA LEU A 5 18.07 65.00 -40.65
C LEU A 5 19.39 64.66 -39.91
N THR A 6 20.39 65.53 -40.06
CA THR A 6 21.32 66.08 -39.05
C THR A 6 21.55 65.30 -37.74
N ARG A 7 22.79 64.95 -37.37
CA ARG A 7 23.94 65.80 -36.94
C ARG A 7 23.88 66.25 -35.48
N PHE A 8 25.08 66.16 -34.90
CA PHE A 8 25.71 67.00 -33.88
C PHE A 8 25.43 66.65 -32.42
N LEU A 9 26.39 66.04 -31.71
CA LEU A 9 27.68 66.55 -31.20
C LEU A 9 27.49 67.25 -29.86
N MET A 10 28.27 66.77 -28.89
CA MET A 10 28.51 67.31 -27.54
C MET A 10 28.25 68.82 -27.41
N ILE A 11 27.43 69.18 -26.40
CA ILE A 11 27.76 70.18 -25.38
C ILE A 11 26.74 70.05 -24.24
N PHE A 12 27.31 69.94 -23.04
CA PHE A 12 26.77 70.32 -21.73
C PHE A 12 25.62 69.52 -21.09
N LEU A 13 26.06 68.72 -20.11
CA LEU A 13 25.78 68.91 -18.67
C LEU A 13 24.53 69.71 -18.28
N ALA A 14 23.87 69.14 -17.26
CA ALA A 14 22.89 69.73 -16.35
C ALA A 14 21.43 69.65 -16.83
N ALA A 15 20.74 68.56 -16.47
CA ALA A 15 20.04 68.56 -15.20
C ALA A 15 19.49 67.15 -14.88
N VAL A 16 19.63 66.78 -13.62
CA VAL A 16 18.88 65.74 -12.90
C VAL A 16 19.39 64.30 -13.05
N PHE A 17 20.50 64.06 -12.34
CA PHE A 17 20.54 63.04 -11.29
C PHE A 17 19.16 62.88 -10.60
N MET A 18 18.56 61.70 -10.67
CA MET A 18 17.80 61.00 -9.61
C MET A 18 16.67 60.16 -10.22
N LEU A 19 16.53 58.94 -9.68
CA LEU A 19 15.58 57.88 -10.03
C LEU A 19 15.98 57.17 -11.34
N GLY A 20 16.62 56.00 -11.30
CA GLY A 20 16.11 54.80 -10.65
C GLY A 20 15.42 53.97 -11.72
N ILE A 21 15.91 52.73 -11.91
CA ILE A 21 15.44 51.65 -12.81
C ILE A 21 16.44 51.36 -13.94
N VAL A 22 17.41 50.49 -13.62
CA VAL A 22 18.05 49.58 -14.59
C VAL A 22 17.18 48.33 -14.60
N LEU A 23 16.54 48.02 -15.74
CA LEU A 23 15.90 46.72 -15.97
C LEU A 23 16.99 45.72 -16.39
N PRO A 24 17.27 44.66 -15.61
CA PRO A 24 18.13 43.59 -16.07
C PRO A 24 17.33 42.62 -16.94
N VAL A 25 17.92 42.27 -18.09
CA VAL A 25 17.52 41.11 -18.89
C VAL A 25 17.78 39.86 -18.04
N PHE A 26 16.72 39.22 -17.55
CA PHE A 26 16.79 37.93 -16.87
C PHE A 26 17.07 36.82 -17.90
N VAL A 27 18.32 36.37 -17.98
CA VAL A 27 18.62 34.99 -18.36
C VAL A 27 18.50 34.19 -17.07
N ALA A 28 17.42 33.44 -16.91
CA ALA A 28 17.27 32.51 -15.80
C ALA A 28 18.25 31.35 -15.99
N ALA A 29 19.47 31.48 -15.46
CA ALA A 29 20.28 30.34 -15.11
C ALA A 29 19.55 29.60 -13.99
N VAL A 30 18.81 28.55 -14.35
CA VAL A 30 18.31 27.59 -13.36
C VAL A 30 19.54 26.82 -12.89
N ASN A 31 20.04 27.17 -11.71
CA ASN A 31 21.02 26.38 -10.99
C ASN A 31 20.38 25.03 -10.68
N TYR A 32 20.60 24.04 -11.55
CA TYR A 32 20.34 22.62 -11.30
C TYR A 32 21.48 22.12 -10.42
N THR A 33 21.39 22.35 -9.11
CA THR A 33 22.26 21.67 -8.17
C THR A 33 21.67 20.28 -7.92
N ASP A 34 22.26 19.27 -8.55
CA ASP A 34 22.24 17.89 -8.03
C ASP A 34 22.98 17.92 -6.68
N THR A 35 22.26 18.26 -5.61
CA THR A 35 22.81 18.23 -4.27
C THR A 35 22.91 16.78 -3.82
N TYR A 36 24.09 16.20 -4.00
CA TYR A 36 24.70 15.33 -2.99
C TYR A 36 24.75 16.12 -1.68
N ASN A 37 23.66 16.08 -0.92
CA ASN A 37 23.76 16.25 0.51
C ASN A 37 23.89 14.84 1.08
N GLU A 38 25.13 14.48 1.40
CA GLU A 38 25.45 13.46 2.40
C GLU A 38 25.00 13.86 3.81
N ASP A 39 24.12 14.85 3.95
CA ASP A 39 23.43 15.17 5.17
C ASP A 39 22.45 14.03 5.49
N VAL A 40 22.99 13.00 6.13
CA VAL A 40 22.25 12.14 7.04
C VAL A 40 21.39 13.08 7.88
N LEU A 41 20.09 13.14 7.56
CA LEU A 41 19.11 13.90 8.34
C LEU A 41 19.20 13.39 9.78
N LEU A 42 19.90 14.17 10.62
CA LEU A 42 20.06 13.89 12.04
C LEU A 42 18.68 13.70 12.65
N VAL A 43 18.44 12.53 13.23
CA VAL A 43 17.17 12.28 13.93
C VAL A 43 17.13 13.19 15.16
N ASP A 44 16.11 14.03 15.27
CA ASP A 44 15.93 14.86 16.47
C ASP A 44 15.93 13.99 17.74
N LYS A 45 16.62 14.45 18.78
CA LYS A 45 16.82 13.69 20.03
C LYS A 45 15.52 13.34 20.74
N GLN A 46 14.44 14.10 20.52
CA GLN A 46 13.13 13.84 21.11
C GLN A 46 12.38 12.78 20.30
N THR A 47 12.38 12.88 18.97
CA THR A 47 11.83 11.85 18.04
C THR A 47 12.55 10.51 18.19
N ALA A 48 13.88 10.53 18.26
CA ALA A 48 14.71 9.35 18.47
C ALA A 48 14.38 8.62 19.77
N LYS A 49 13.86 9.29 20.81
CA LYS A 49 13.46 8.65 22.08
C LYS A 49 12.07 8.01 22.05
N SER A 50 11.21 8.39 21.11
CA SER A 50 9.79 8.00 21.08
C SER A 50 9.42 6.98 20.01
N GLU A 51 10.21 6.84 18.94
CA GLU A 51 9.92 5.90 17.85
C GLU A 51 10.51 4.50 18.13
N LEU A 52 9.84 3.44 17.65
CA LEU A 52 10.45 2.10 17.57
C LEU A 52 11.56 2.10 16.49
N LEU A 53 12.43 1.08 16.49
CA LEU A 53 13.53 0.86 15.52
C LEU A 53 13.10 0.66 14.05
N PHE A 54 11.86 1.02 13.71
CA PHE A 54 11.25 0.88 12.40
C PHE A 54 10.93 2.27 11.87
N PHE A 55 11.66 2.70 10.85
CA PHE A 55 11.45 3.98 10.20
C PHE A 55 10.52 3.80 9.00
N GLU A 56 9.40 4.51 8.96
CA GLU A 56 8.76 4.83 7.69
C GLU A 56 9.67 5.79 6.92
N ASP A 57 10.21 5.33 5.78
CA ASP A 57 10.96 6.20 4.90
C ASP A 57 10.07 6.78 3.79
N SER A 58 9.34 7.85 4.13
CA SER A 58 8.56 8.64 3.18
C SER A 58 9.43 9.41 2.16
N SER A 59 10.76 9.24 2.17
CA SER A 59 11.64 9.79 1.12
C SER A 59 11.34 9.21 -0.27
N TYR A 60 10.69 8.05 -0.33
CA TYR A 60 10.34 7.36 -1.57
C TYR A 60 8.87 7.52 -2.02
N ASP A 61 8.10 8.40 -1.38
CA ASP A 61 6.74 8.72 -1.78
C ASP A 61 6.73 9.81 -2.85
N PHE A 62 6.78 9.40 -4.11
CA PHE A 62 6.78 10.29 -5.28
C PHE A 62 5.38 10.45 -5.86
N LYS A 63 4.90 11.70 -5.90
CA LYS A 63 3.50 12.02 -6.21
C LYS A 63 3.11 11.72 -7.66
N ASP A 64 4.03 11.99 -8.59
CA ASP A 64 3.83 11.95 -10.04
C ASP A 64 3.87 10.54 -10.64
N ILE A 65 4.38 9.55 -9.91
CA ILE A 65 4.43 8.16 -10.38
C ILE A 65 3.37 7.25 -9.77
N THR A 66 2.51 7.75 -8.88
CA THR A 66 1.51 6.95 -8.13
C THR A 66 0.68 6.01 -9.02
N LYS A 67 0.32 6.43 -10.24
CA LYS A 67 -0.45 5.65 -11.22
C LYS A 67 0.26 5.58 -12.59
N TYR A 68 1.59 5.65 -12.59
CA TYR A 68 2.38 5.72 -13.81
C TYR A 68 2.87 4.33 -14.25
N TRP A 69 2.98 4.09 -15.56
CA TRP A 69 3.22 2.73 -16.10
C TRP A 69 4.58 2.15 -15.70
N ALA A 70 5.60 3.00 -15.53
CA ALA A 70 6.96 2.62 -15.12
C ALA A 70 7.19 2.77 -13.61
N ARG A 71 6.12 2.88 -12.80
CA ARG A 71 6.22 3.19 -11.37
C ARG A 71 7.14 2.22 -10.64
N ASP A 72 6.96 0.93 -10.88
CA ASP A 72 7.64 -0.10 -10.10
C ASP A 72 9.14 -0.14 -10.44
N GLU A 73 9.50 0.01 -11.71
CA GLU A 73 10.90 0.14 -12.13
C GLU A 73 11.54 1.42 -11.56
N ILE A 74 10.84 2.55 -11.63
CA ILE A 74 11.35 3.82 -11.09
C ILE A 74 11.60 3.73 -9.58
N LEU A 75 10.65 3.16 -8.83
CA LEU A 75 10.78 2.99 -7.38
C LEU A 75 11.90 2.03 -7.01
N GLU A 76 11.98 0.89 -7.69
CA GLU A 76 13.03 -0.10 -7.43
C GLU A 76 14.43 0.47 -7.69
N LEU A 77 14.63 1.17 -8.82
CA LEU A 77 15.90 1.84 -9.10
C LEU A 77 16.21 2.95 -8.09
N SER A 78 15.18 3.60 -7.53
CA SER A 78 15.35 4.57 -6.45
C SER A 78 15.75 3.90 -5.13
N TYR A 79 15.16 2.75 -4.80
CA TYR A 79 15.57 1.95 -3.63
C TYR A 79 17.02 1.50 -3.73
N MET A 80 17.50 1.18 -4.94
CA MET A 80 18.90 0.82 -5.19
C MET A 80 19.86 2.02 -5.22
N GLY A 81 19.37 3.26 -5.20
CA GLY A 81 20.19 4.46 -5.37
C GLY A 81 20.72 4.65 -6.81
N ILE A 82 20.12 3.99 -7.79
CA ILE A 82 20.47 4.14 -9.22
C ILE A 82 19.86 5.43 -9.78
N MET A 83 18.62 5.73 -9.38
CA MET A 83 17.85 6.90 -9.82
C MET A 83 17.38 7.72 -8.62
N ASN A 84 17.55 9.03 -8.70
CA ASN A 84 17.06 9.95 -7.67
C ASN A 84 15.81 10.71 -8.15
N GLY A 85 14.92 10.99 -7.21
CA GLY A 85 13.86 11.97 -7.38
C GLY A 85 14.34 13.37 -7.03
N TYR A 86 13.43 14.33 -7.13
CA TYR A 86 13.69 15.74 -6.82
C TYR A 86 13.11 16.12 -5.46
N ASP A 87 13.60 17.21 -4.88
CA ASP A 87 13.20 17.71 -3.55
C ASP A 87 11.69 17.93 -3.38
N ASN A 88 11.00 18.23 -4.49
CA ASN A 88 9.55 18.42 -4.52
C ASN A 88 8.73 17.11 -4.50
N LYS A 89 9.37 15.96 -4.23
CA LYS A 89 8.76 14.61 -4.21
C LYS A 89 8.22 14.17 -5.58
N THR A 90 9.01 14.40 -6.63
CA THR A 90 8.69 13.96 -8.00
C THR A 90 9.83 13.16 -8.61
N MET A 91 9.53 12.34 -9.62
CA MET A 91 10.54 11.63 -10.44
C MET A 91 10.68 12.20 -11.84
N GLN A 92 9.72 13.04 -12.27
CA GLN A 92 9.59 13.63 -13.60
C GLN A 92 9.71 12.57 -14.71
N PRO A 93 8.85 11.54 -14.72
CA PRO A 93 9.01 10.37 -15.59
C PRO A 93 8.99 10.70 -17.10
N ASP A 94 8.28 11.75 -17.50
CA ASP A 94 8.16 12.19 -18.88
C ASP A 94 9.27 13.16 -19.33
N ARG A 95 10.13 13.63 -18.42
CA ARG A 95 11.28 14.47 -18.79
C ARG A 95 12.25 13.64 -19.61
N THR A 96 12.83 14.24 -20.65
CA THR A 96 13.97 13.66 -21.36
C THR A 96 15.16 13.49 -20.42
N ILE A 97 16.04 12.55 -20.76
CA ILE A 97 17.23 12.21 -19.98
C ILE A 97 18.49 12.45 -20.81
N SER A 98 19.50 13.07 -20.19
CA SER A 98 20.77 13.33 -20.86
C SER A 98 21.61 12.06 -21.03
N ARG A 99 22.58 12.11 -21.94
CA ARG A 99 23.55 11.04 -22.16
C ARG A 99 24.31 10.68 -20.88
N GLU A 100 24.75 11.69 -20.13
CA GLU A 100 25.48 11.46 -18.88
C GLU A 100 24.62 10.85 -17.78
N GLU A 101 23.35 11.26 -17.68
CA GLU A 101 22.42 10.71 -16.69
C GLU A 101 22.14 9.24 -16.98
N PHE A 102 21.87 8.89 -18.25
CA PHE A 102 21.65 7.50 -18.63
C PHE A 102 22.89 6.62 -18.38
N VAL A 103 24.08 7.07 -18.79
CA VAL A 103 25.33 6.33 -18.60
C VAL A 103 25.62 6.14 -17.11
N ALA A 104 25.46 7.17 -16.29
CA ALA A 104 25.64 7.06 -14.84
C ALA A 104 24.65 6.08 -14.21
N MET A 105 23.37 6.10 -14.63
CA MET A 105 22.39 5.12 -14.17
C MET A 105 22.78 3.69 -14.57
N LEU A 106 23.21 3.47 -15.81
CA LEU A 106 23.60 2.15 -16.29
C LEU A 106 24.82 1.60 -15.55
N VAL A 107 25.88 2.40 -15.40
CA VAL A 107 27.11 2.04 -14.66
C VAL A 107 26.78 1.64 -13.21
N ARG A 108 25.94 2.43 -12.53
CA ARG A 108 25.47 2.11 -11.17
C ARG A 108 24.61 0.86 -11.12
N ALA A 109 23.81 0.60 -12.15
CA ALA A 109 22.90 -0.54 -12.21
C ALA A 109 23.67 -1.84 -12.37
N ILE A 110 24.59 -1.92 -13.34
CA ILE A 110 25.37 -3.13 -13.60
C ILE A 110 26.58 -3.29 -12.68
N GLY A 111 26.77 -2.35 -11.74
CA GLY A 111 27.74 -2.48 -10.65
C GLY A 111 29.19 -2.32 -11.09
N ILE A 112 29.48 -1.55 -12.14
CA ILE A 112 30.86 -1.23 -12.52
C ILE A 112 31.50 -0.36 -11.43
N THR A 113 32.67 -0.79 -10.96
CA THR A 113 33.49 -0.02 -10.03
C THR A 113 33.93 1.28 -10.71
N VAL A 114 33.76 2.39 -10.01
CA VAL A 114 34.24 3.71 -10.44
C VAL A 114 35.41 4.09 -9.54
N ASP A 115 36.47 4.62 -10.14
CA ASP A 115 37.59 5.20 -9.43
C ASP A 115 37.45 6.73 -9.39
N ASP A 116 37.97 7.34 -8.34
CA ASP A 116 38.17 8.78 -8.25
C ASP A 116 39.58 9.18 -8.75
N GLU A 117 40.42 8.22 -9.14
CA GLU A 117 41.69 8.47 -9.85
C GLU A 117 41.46 9.16 -11.21
N PHE A 118 42.34 10.11 -11.53
CA PHE A 118 42.22 10.98 -12.70
C PHE A 118 42.69 10.28 -13.99
N THR A 119 41.86 9.40 -14.56
CA THR A 119 42.07 8.86 -15.93
C THR A 119 41.52 9.80 -17.01
N GLU A 120 42.22 9.86 -18.15
CA GLU A 120 41.83 10.72 -19.27
C GLU A 120 40.52 10.23 -19.94
N SER A 121 39.49 11.07 -19.90
CA SER A 121 38.15 10.76 -20.41
C SER A 121 37.88 11.45 -21.77
N TYR A 122 36.70 12.04 -21.96
CA TYR A 122 36.39 12.95 -23.08
C TYR A 122 36.75 14.40 -22.70
N SER A 123 37.11 15.23 -23.68
CA SER A 123 37.59 16.59 -23.39
C SER A 123 36.55 17.55 -22.81
N ASP A 124 35.26 17.28 -23.04
CA ASP A 124 34.13 18.04 -22.47
C ASP A 124 33.56 17.43 -21.18
N VAL A 125 34.19 16.37 -20.66
CA VAL A 125 33.86 15.76 -19.38
C VAL A 125 35.09 15.83 -18.48
N THR A 126 35.34 17.02 -17.95
CA THR A 126 36.50 17.27 -17.08
C THR A 126 36.40 16.46 -15.79
N ASP A 127 37.53 16.24 -15.14
CA ASP A 127 37.65 15.59 -13.84
C ASP A 127 36.76 16.18 -12.73
N LYS A 128 36.44 17.48 -12.82
CA LYS A 128 35.51 18.17 -11.91
C LYS A 128 34.04 17.93 -12.23
N HIS A 129 33.71 17.31 -13.36
CA HIS A 129 32.34 17.04 -13.76
C HIS A 129 31.79 15.86 -12.95
N TRP A 130 30.57 15.98 -12.40
CA TRP A 130 29.99 14.95 -11.52
C TRP A 130 29.90 13.56 -12.19
N SER A 131 29.72 13.54 -13.50
CA SER A 131 29.56 12.34 -14.32
C SER A 131 30.88 11.75 -14.80
N HIS A 132 32.01 12.43 -14.57
CA HIS A 132 33.33 12.04 -15.08
C HIS A 132 33.66 10.58 -14.79
N LYS A 133 33.66 10.18 -13.52
CA LYS A 133 33.99 8.82 -13.12
C LYS A 133 33.10 7.74 -13.73
N TYR A 134 31.82 8.04 -13.92
CA TYR A 134 30.89 7.08 -14.53
C TYR A 134 31.12 6.96 -16.03
N ILE A 135 31.34 8.08 -16.72
CA ILE A 135 31.60 8.09 -18.16
C ILE A 135 32.96 7.45 -18.47
N THR A 136 33.98 7.74 -17.66
CA THR A 136 35.30 7.12 -17.78
C THR A 136 35.21 5.61 -17.57
N ALA A 137 34.55 5.15 -16.50
CA ALA A 137 34.38 3.72 -16.25
C ALA A 137 33.58 3.02 -17.38
N ALA A 138 32.54 3.66 -17.91
CA ALA A 138 31.80 3.15 -19.06
C ALA A 138 32.67 3.06 -20.33
N LYS A 139 33.55 4.05 -20.55
CA LYS A 139 34.49 4.06 -21.69
C LYS A 139 35.52 2.95 -21.58
N GLU A 140 36.12 2.78 -20.40
CA GLU A 140 37.12 1.73 -20.13
C GLU A 140 36.56 0.31 -20.20
N ASN A 141 35.26 0.15 -19.95
CA ASN A 141 34.53 -1.12 -20.10
C ASN A 141 33.86 -1.28 -21.48
N ASP A 142 34.29 -0.52 -22.49
CA ASP A 142 33.81 -0.61 -23.88
C ASP A 142 32.29 -0.44 -24.08
N LEU A 143 31.61 0.26 -23.16
CA LEU A 143 30.16 0.47 -23.21
C LEU A 143 29.74 1.62 -24.13
N LEU A 144 30.68 2.49 -24.53
CA LEU A 144 30.40 3.72 -25.28
C LEU A 144 30.88 3.70 -26.74
N PRO A 145 30.71 2.61 -27.52
CA PRO A 145 31.27 2.52 -28.87
C PRO A 145 30.64 3.50 -29.86
N ILE A 146 29.43 4.01 -29.57
CA ILE A 146 28.76 5.03 -30.38
C ILE A 146 29.36 6.43 -30.21
N PHE A 147 30.17 6.64 -29.16
CA PHE A 147 30.82 7.91 -28.83
C PHE A 147 32.34 7.77 -28.96
N SER A 148 32.84 7.48 -30.16
CA SER A 148 34.29 7.27 -30.41
C SER A 148 35.09 8.56 -30.68
N GLY A 149 34.47 9.73 -30.51
CA GLY A 149 35.09 11.04 -30.79
C GLY A 149 35.79 11.67 -29.59
N TYR A 150 36.32 12.88 -29.78
CA TYR A 150 36.97 13.68 -28.73
C TYR A 150 35.99 14.25 -27.68
N TYR A 151 34.70 14.37 -28.04
CA TYR A 151 33.64 14.98 -27.23
C TYR A 151 32.49 14.00 -27.01
N PHE A 152 31.96 13.97 -25.78
CA PHE A 152 30.83 13.12 -25.35
C PHE A 152 29.47 13.84 -25.47
N TYR A 153 29.46 15.16 -25.28
CA TYR A 153 28.28 16.03 -25.17
C TYR A 153 27.37 15.63 -24.00
N PRO A 154 27.82 15.78 -22.74
CA PRO A 154 27.13 15.26 -21.56
C PRO A 154 25.67 15.70 -21.43
N TYR A 155 25.38 17.00 -21.67
CA TYR A 155 24.04 17.57 -21.54
C TYR A 155 23.10 17.29 -22.71
N LYS A 156 23.58 16.62 -23.77
CA LYS A 156 22.70 16.28 -24.89
C LYS A 156 21.76 15.16 -24.47
N GLU A 157 20.47 15.29 -24.83
CA GLU A 157 19.48 14.24 -24.63
C GLU A 157 19.91 12.96 -25.34
N ILE A 158 19.74 11.83 -24.66
CA ILE A 158 20.09 10.54 -25.25
C ILE A 158 18.99 10.09 -26.21
N THR A 159 19.40 9.73 -27.41
CA THR A 159 18.48 9.15 -28.39
C THR A 159 18.20 7.68 -28.09
N ARG A 160 17.06 7.17 -28.55
CA ARG A 160 16.68 5.76 -28.36
C ARG A 160 17.67 4.78 -29.01
N GLU A 161 18.31 5.14 -30.12
CA GLU A 161 19.38 4.32 -30.71
C GLU A 161 20.66 4.32 -29.86
N GLU A 162 21.05 5.46 -29.28
CA GLU A 162 22.23 5.55 -28.41
C GLU A 162 22.02 4.72 -27.15
N MET A 163 20.85 4.86 -26.54
CA MET A 163 20.42 4.04 -25.41
C MET A 163 20.48 2.55 -25.76
N ALA A 164 20.00 2.14 -26.93
CA ALA A 164 20.02 0.75 -27.36
C ALA A 164 21.44 0.21 -27.62
N VAL A 165 22.32 0.98 -28.26
CA VAL A 165 23.70 0.54 -28.53
C VAL A 165 24.49 0.34 -27.24
N ILE A 166 24.40 1.29 -26.31
CA ILE A 166 25.07 1.20 -25.01
C ILE A 166 24.50 0.04 -24.20
N THR A 167 23.17 -0.11 -24.19
CA THR A 167 22.50 -1.21 -23.48
C THR A 167 22.89 -2.58 -24.05
N ALA A 168 22.95 -2.72 -25.39
CA ALA A 168 23.35 -3.96 -26.05
C ALA A 168 24.76 -4.40 -25.63
N LYS A 169 25.68 -3.45 -25.42
CA LYS A 169 27.02 -3.74 -24.89
C LYS A 169 26.97 -4.23 -23.45
N ALA A 170 26.16 -3.61 -22.60
CA ALA A 170 26.02 -4.03 -21.20
C ALA A 170 25.44 -5.45 -21.04
N VAL A 171 24.69 -5.96 -22.03
CA VAL A 171 24.04 -7.28 -22.00
C VAL A 171 24.59 -8.25 -23.05
N GLN A 172 25.78 -8.00 -23.58
CA GLN A 172 26.34 -8.79 -24.69
C GLN A 172 26.53 -10.28 -24.36
N ASP A 173 26.68 -10.62 -23.07
CA ASP A 173 26.85 -11.99 -22.59
C ASP A 173 25.52 -12.67 -22.20
N ALA A 174 24.39 -11.95 -22.33
CA ALA A 174 23.07 -12.48 -22.01
C ALA A 174 22.58 -13.49 -23.06
N ASP A 175 21.67 -14.39 -22.65
CA ASP A 175 21.03 -15.35 -23.55
C ASP A 175 20.07 -14.63 -24.52
N THR A 176 20.46 -14.52 -25.80
CA THR A 176 19.72 -13.82 -26.85
C THR A 176 18.78 -14.71 -27.68
N THR A 177 18.32 -15.85 -27.14
CA THR A 177 17.43 -16.79 -27.83
C THR A 177 15.99 -16.30 -28.09
N GLY A 178 15.63 -15.10 -27.62
CA GLY A 178 14.29 -14.52 -27.81
C GLY A 178 14.00 -14.01 -29.23
N GLU A 179 12.75 -13.65 -29.47
CA GLU A 179 12.27 -13.17 -30.77
C GLU A 179 12.80 -11.76 -31.07
N LYS A 180 13.50 -11.61 -32.20
CA LYS A 180 13.94 -10.31 -32.72
C LYS A 180 12.75 -9.56 -33.30
N LEU A 181 12.46 -8.37 -32.77
CA LEU A 181 11.38 -7.54 -33.27
C LEU A 181 11.80 -6.75 -34.52
N SER A 182 10.88 -6.59 -35.46
CA SER A 182 11.07 -5.75 -36.65
C SER A 182 10.24 -4.47 -36.52
N PHE A 183 10.79 -3.34 -36.98
CA PHE A 183 10.15 -2.02 -36.90
C PHE A 183 10.07 -1.36 -38.26
N LYS A 184 9.00 -0.59 -38.50
CA LYS A 184 8.74 0.06 -39.78
C LYS A 184 9.81 1.07 -40.22
N ASP A 185 10.56 1.61 -39.25
CA ASP A 185 11.57 2.66 -39.42
C ASP A 185 13.00 2.15 -39.24
N ILE A 186 13.21 0.83 -39.09
CA ILE A 186 14.53 0.19 -38.99
C ILE A 186 14.71 -0.78 -40.17
N PRO A 187 15.24 -0.32 -41.31
CA PRO A 187 15.55 -1.20 -42.45
C PRO A 187 16.68 -2.18 -42.14
N GLN A 188 16.80 -3.25 -42.92
CA GLN A 188 17.83 -4.28 -42.73
C GLN A 188 19.27 -3.74 -42.74
N TYR A 189 19.52 -2.67 -43.49
CA TYR A 189 20.83 -2.00 -43.61
C TYR A 189 21.03 -0.86 -42.58
N TYR A 190 20.16 -0.75 -41.56
CA TYR A 190 20.34 0.28 -40.54
C TYR A 190 21.62 0.04 -39.74
N ARG A 191 22.47 1.08 -39.62
CA ARG A 191 23.82 0.97 -39.02
C ARG A 191 23.89 0.38 -37.61
N HIS A 192 22.80 0.47 -36.84
CA HIS A 192 22.71 -0.03 -35.45
C HIS A 192 21.72 -1.19 -35.31
N LYS A 193 21.32 -1.82 -36.42
CA LYS A 193 20.31 -2.88 -36.39
C LYS A 193 20.70 -4.03 -35.46
N GLU A 194 21.96 -4.45 -35.45
CA GLU A 194 22.42 -5.55 -34.60
C GLU A 194 22.18 -5.26 -33.10
N SER A 195 22.54 -4.06 -32.63
CA SER A 195 22.30 -3.67 -31.24
C SER A 195 20.80 -3.60 -30.90
N ILE A 196 19.98 -3.11 -31.83
CA ILE A 196 18.51 -3.07 -31.68
C ILE A 196 17.94 -4.50 -31.60
N ASP A 197 18.43 -5.41 -32.44
CA ASP A 197 18.02 -6.81 -32.46
C ASP A 197 18.37 -7.51 -31.13
N ILE A 198 19.53 -7.21 -30.53
CA ILE A 198 19.94 -7.75 -29.21
C ILE A 198 18.97 -7.31 -28.10
N VAL A 199 18.75 -6.00 -27.95
CA VAL A 199 17.92 -5.47 -26.84
C VAL A 199 16.44 -5.82 -27.01
N THR A 200 15.99 -6.09 -28.23
CA THR A 200 14.61 -6.52 -28.49
C THR A 200 14.42 -8.01 -28.30
N ALA A 201 15.39 -8.84 -28.73
CA ALA A 201 15.41 -10.27 -28.43
C ALA A 201 15.40 -10.55 -26.92
N LEU A 202 16.06 -9.71 -26.12
CA LEU A 202 16.06 -9.78 -24.67
C LEU A 202 14.80 -9.17 -24.02
N GLY A 203 13.87 -8.61 -24.79
CA GLY A 203 12.67 -7.94 -24.28
C GLY A 203 12.94 -6.64 -23.51
N ILE A 204 14.16 -6.09 -23.59
CA ILE A 204 14.56 -4.86 -22.89
C ILE A 204 13.86 -3.65 -23.53
N ILE A 205 13.85 -3.59 -24.86
CA ILE A 205 13.15 -2.55 -25.63
C ILE A 205 12.11 -3.21 -26.54
N THR A 206 10.86 -2.77 -26.46
CA THR A 206 9.72 -3.33 -27.21
C THR A 206 9.20 -2.44 -28.33
N GLY A 207 9.80 -1.26 -28.54
CA GLY A 207 9.33 -0.25 -29.50
C GLY A 207 8.15 0.58 -28.99
N LEU A 208 7.54 1.33 -29.89
CA LEU A 208 6.37 2.17 -29.62
C LEU A 208 5.07 1.49 -30.09
N PRO A 209 3.90 1.86 -29.53
CA PRO A 209 2.62 1.25 -29.91
C PRO A 209 2.25 1.37 -31.39
N ASP A 210 2.85 2.32 -32.11
CA ASP A 210 2.63 2.55 -33.53
C ASP A 210 3.50 1.66 -34.46
N GLY A 211 4.25 0.72 -33.87
CA GLY A 211 5.15 -0.19 -34.57
C GLY A 211 6.49 0.41 -34.99
N SER A 212 6.83 1.62 -34.53
CA SER A 212 8.16 2.21 -34.74
C SER A 212 9.13 1.89 -33.60
N PHE A 213 10.43 1.95 -33.92
CA PHE A 213 11.49 2.03 -32.92
C PHE A 213 11.75 3.50 -32.50
N ASN A 214 11.60 4.45 -33.42
CA ASN A 214 11.94 5.86 -33.32
C ASN A 214 13.41 6.10 -32.90
N PRO A 215 14.40 5.72 -33.72
CA PRO A 215 15.82 5.68 -33.30
C PRO A 215 16.41 7.05 -32.96
N LYS A 216 15.94 8.11 -33.63
CA LYS A 216 16.44 9.48 -33.43
C LYS A 216 15.66 10.27 -32.37
N GLY A 217 14.58 9.72 -31.84
CA GLY A 217 13.81 10.36 -30.79
C GLY A 217 14.53 10.29 -29.45
N ASP A 218 14.36 11.33 -28.62
CA ASP A 218 14.92 11.40 -27.29
C ASP A 218 14.20 10.43 -26.34
N ALA A 219 14.94 9.81 -25.44
CA ALA A 219 14.39 8.92 -24.41
C ALA A 219 13.93 9.72 -23.18
N THR A 220 12.84 9.27 -22.55
CA THR A 220 12.40 9.82 -21.26
C THR A 220 13.06 9.11 -20.08
N ARG A 221 13.05 9.74 -18.91
CA ARG A 221 13.50 9.14 -17.65
C ARG A 221 12.77 7.82 -17.34
N ALA A 222 11.47 7.74 -17.61
CA ALA A 222 10.71 6.50 -17.45
C ALA A 222 11.15 5.40 -18.43
N GLN A 223 11.46 5.76 -19.68
CA GLN A 223 11.97 4.79 -20.65
C GLN A 223 13.35 4.28 -20.25
N ALA A 224 14.24 5.17 -19.79
CA ALA A 224 15.55 4.78 -19.26
C ALA A 224 15.41 3.87 -18.03
N ALA A 225 14.54 4.21 -17.08
CA ALA A 225 14.26 3.38 -15.91
C ALA A 225 13.75 1.99 -16.30
N ALA A 226 12.79 1.90 -17.24
CA ALA A 226 12.27 0.63 -17.72
C ALA A 226 13.35 -0.22 -18.42
N VAL A 227 14.21 0.41 -19.24
CA VAL A 227 15.34 -0.27 -19.90
C VAL A 227 16.30 -0.83 -18.86
N ILE A 228 16.74 -0.02 -17.90
CA ILE A 228 17.69 -0.44 -16.87
C ILE A 228 17.08 -1.51 -15.95
N GLY A 229 15.83 -1.35 -15.54
CA GLY A 229 15.12 -2.37 -14.75
C GLY A 229 15.05 -3.73 -15.46
N ARG A 230 14.94 -3.74 -16.79
CA ARG A 230 14.96 -4.97 -17.60
C ARG A 230 16.36 -5.52 -17.79
N VAL A 231 17.37 -4.66 -17.97
CA VAL A 231 18.79 -5.07 -17.97
C VAL A 231 19.13 -5.84 -16.69
N LEU A 232 18.69 -5.35 -15.53
CA LEU A 232 18.92 -6.00 -14.25
C LEU A 232 18.28 -7.40 -14.14
N ARG A 233 17.36 -7.77 -15.04
CA ARG A 233 16.63 -9.04 -15.03
C ARG A 233 17.05 -9.99 -16.14
N THR A 234 18.03 -9.63 -16.96
CA THR A 234 18.53 -10.53 -18.02
C THR A 234 19.18 -11.77 -17.41
N ARG A 235 18.99 -12.91 -18.10
CA ARG A 235 19.59 -14.20 -17.72
C ARG A 235 20.89 -14.39 -18.51
N GLU A 236 21.92 -14.91 -17.84
CA GLU A 236 23.17 -15.29 -18.50
C GLU A 236 23.13 -16.74 -18.98
N THR A 237 23.97 -17.03 -19.97
CA THR A 237 24.27 -18.39 -20.42
C THR A 237 25.20 -19.09 -19.41
N SER A 238 24.59 -19.84 -18.48
CA SER A 238 25.23 -20.83 -17.59
C SER A 238 26.51 -20.42 -16.83
N LYS A 239 26.33 -19.94 -15.59
CA LYS A 239 27.14 -20.33 -14.42
C LYS A 239 26.23 -20.50 -13.19
N GLU A 240 25.59 -21.65 -13.12
CA GLU A 240 24.91 -22.10 -11.90
C GLU A 240 25.94 -22.52 -10.85
N ALA A 241 26.13 -21.68 -9.83
CA ALA A 241 26.27 -22.09 -8.41
C ALA A 241 26.67 -20.89 -7.53
N GLN A 242 25.70 -20.08 -7.11
CA GLN A 242 25.84 -19.15 -5.97
C GLN A 242 24.66 -19.25 -4.98
N ASP A 243 23.76 -20.22 -5.13
CA ASP A 243 22.50 -20.23 -4.38
C ASP A 243 22.74 -20.43 -2.87
N ALA A 244 23.63 -21.36 -2.53
CA ALA A 244 24.06 -21.57 -1.15
C ALA A 244 24.73 -20.29 -0.58
N TYR A 245 25.54 -19.61 -1.39
CA TYR A 245 26.17 -18.34 -0.99
C TYR A 245 25.11 -17.26 -0.73
N LEU A 246 24.17 -17.04 -1.64
CA LEU A 246 23.11 -16.04 -1.51
C LEU A 246 22.21 -16.30 -0.29
N ILE A 247 21.84 -17.56 -0.08
CA ILE A 247 21.08 -17.99 1.11
C ILE A 247 21.89 -17.70 2.38
N SER A 248 23.17 -18.09 2.42
CA SER A 248 24.04 -17.83 3.57
C SER A 248 24.23 -16.34 3.83
N PHE A 249 24.41 -15.55 2.77
CA PHE A 249 24.57 -14.11 2.83
C PHE A 249 23.32 -13.44 3.43
N ALA A 250 22.13 -13.82 2.97
CA ALA A 250 20.88 -13.27 3.48
C ALA A 250 20.65 -13.64 4.96
N ALA A 251 20.96 -14.89 5.33
CA ALA A 251 20.90 -15.32 6.72
C ALA A 251 21.90 -14.55 7.60
N ASP A 252 23.15 -14.42 7.16
CA ASP A 252 24.21 -13.71 7.88
C ASP A 252 23.92 -12.22 8.00
N TYR A 253 23.35 -11.61 6.95
CA TYR A 253 22.86 -10.24 7.00
C TYR A 253 21.82 -10.08 8.10
N GLU A 254 20.79 -10.93 8.11
CA GLU A 254 19.72 -10.86 9.10
C GLU A 254 20.23 -11.09 10.53
N LYS A 255 21.12 -12.07 10.72
CA LYS A 255 21.80 -12.32 11.99
C LYS A 255 22.60 -11.10 12.44
N SER A 256 23.29 -10.43 11.51
CA SER A 256 24.08 -9.24 11.83
C SER A 256 23.22 -8.06 12.28
N VAL A 257 22.05 -7.86 11.65
CA VAL A 257 21.07 -6.85 12.07
C VAL A 257 20.57 -7.19 13.48
N LEU A 258 20.10 -8.42 13.71
CA LEU A 258 19.59 -8.83 15.03
C LEU A 258 20.67 -8.75 16.13
N THR A 259 21.90 -9.12 15.82
CA THR A 259 23.04 -9.04 16.76
C THR A 259 23.34 -7.59 17.13
N ALA A 260 23.40 -6.69 16.15
CA ALA A 260 23.57 -5.26 16.42
C ALA A 260 22.43 -4.71 17.27
N LEU A 261 21.19 -5.17 17.03
CA LEU A 261 20.02 -4.82 17.85
C LEU A 261 19.98 -5.48 19.24
N SER A 262 20.92 -6.36 19.58
CA SER A 262 20.95 -7.15 20.82
C SER A 262 22.19 -6.94 21.69
N GLY A 263 23.25 -6.33 21.16
CA GLY A 263 24.56 -6.28 21.79
C GLY A 263 25.16 -4.88 21.93
N ASN A 264 26.45 -4.83 22.27
CA ASN A 264 27.24 -3.59 22.42
C ASN A 264 27.62 -2.92 21.07
N ASP A 265 27.16 -3.43 19.93
CA ASP A 265 27.37 -2.79 18.62
C ASP A 265 26.17 -1.91 18.24
N LEU A 266 26.07 -0.76 18.89
CA LEU A 266 25.07 0.27 18.57
C LEU A 266 25.30 0.91 17.19
N SER A 267 26.41 0.61 16.51
CA SER A 267 26.81 1.28 15.27
C SER A 267 26.21 0.66 14.00
N LEU A 268 25.70 -0.59 14.06
CA LEU A 268 25.29 -1.37 12.89
C LEU A 268 26.38 -1.45 11.81
N SER A 269 27.66 -1.46 12.21
CA SER A 269 28.82 -1.44 11.31
C SER A 269 28.74 -2.49 10.19
N ARG A 270 28.47 -3.75 10.55
CA ARG A 270 28.34 -4.84 9.57
C ARG A 270 27.10 -4.69 8.68
N PRO A 271 25.86 -4.52 9.18
CA PRO A 271 24.71 -4.24 8.33
C PRO A 271 24.91 -3.09 7.34
N LEU A 272 25.57 -2.00 7.75
CA LEU A 272 25.91 -0.88 6.87
C LEU A 272 26.80 -1.30 5.70
N THR A 273 27.88 -2.06 5.96
CA THR A 273 28.77 -2.55 4.89
C THR A 273 28.10 -3.55 3.93
N LEU A 274 27.04 -4.22 4.37
CA LEU A 274 26.31 -5.21 3.58
C LEU A 274 25.05 -4.66 2.93
N SER A 275 24.78 -3.35 3.03
CA SER A 275 23.59 -2.71 2.47
C SER A 275 23.92 -1.56 1.54
N SER A 276 22.96 -1.22 0.68
CA SER A 276 23.06 -0.09 -0.25
C SER A 276 21.71 0.63 -0.36
N GLY A 277 21.71 1.82 -0.96
CA GLY A 277 20.51 2.58 -1.25
C GLY A 277 19.61 2.79 -0.02
N LYS A 278 18.34 2.38 -0.13
CA LYS A 278 17.33 2.52 0.93
C LYS A 278 17.73 1.81 2.21
N GLU A 279 18.20 0.56 2.12
CA GLU A 279 18.55 -0.22 3.31
C GLU A 279 19.77 0.35 4.05
N ALA A 280 20.77 0.88 3.32
CA ALA A 280 21.91 1.54 3.95
C ALA A 280 21.49 2.81 4.72
N LYS A 281 20.65 3.65 4.10
CA LYS A 281 20.08 4.84 4.77
C LYS A 281 19.30 4.46 6.03
N LEU A 282 18.53 3.38 5.96
CA LEU A 282 17.78 2.87 7.10
C LEU A 282 18.69 2.38 8.22
N ASN A 283 19.72 1.60 7.90
CA ASN A 283 20.66 1.11 8.91
C ASN A 283 21.45 2.26 9.56
N ALA A 284 21.76 3.33 8.82
CA ALA A 284 22.38 4.53 9.38
C ALA A 284 21.45 5.22 10.40
N LYS A 285 20.15 5.39 10.06
CA LYS A 285 19.15 5.94 11.00
C LYS A 285 18.97 5.05 12.24
N ARG A 286 18.91 3.72 12.06
CA ARG A 286 18.84 2.74 13.17
C ARG A 286 20.04 2.87 14.11
N SER A 287 21.24 2.99 13.55
CA SER A 287 22.48 3.22 14.30
C SER A 287 22.42 4.50 15.14
N GLU A 288 21.99 5.62 14.56
CA GLU A 288 21.84 6.89 15.28
C GLU A 288 20.83 6.79 16.43
N GLN A 289 19.66 6.21 16.18
CA GLN A 289 18.61 6.05 17.19
C GLN A 289 19.04 5.16 18.35
N LEU A 290 19.75 4.06 18.08
CA LEU A 290 20.28 3.18 19.13
C LEU A 290 21.27 3.91 20.03
N ASN A 291 22.15 4.73 19.44
CA ASN A 291 23.09 5.56 20.18
C ASN A 291 22.38 6.59 21.07
N ILE A 292 21.23 7.12 20.64
CA ILE A 292 20.43 8.08 21.42
C ILE A 292 19.61 7.41 22.53
N GLN A 293 18.93 6.29 22.24
CA GLN A 293 18.02 5.61 23.17
C GLN A 293 18.77 4.81 24.25
N TYR A 294 19.88 4.17 23.88
CA TYR A 294 20.57 3.18 24.72
C TYR A 294 22.05 3.52 24.88
N SER A 295 22.36 4.76 25.22
CA SER A 295 23.74 5.24 25.40
C SER A 295 24.59 4.43 26.41
N ASN A 296 23.96 3.60 27.24
CA ASN A 296 24.59 2.73 28.24
C ASN A 296 24.45 1.22 27.94
N GLY A 297 24.04 0.85 26.72
CA GLY A 297 23.86 -0.53 26.27
C GLY A 297 22.45 -1.11 26.48
N PHE A 298 22.12 -2.14 25.70
CA PHE A 298 20.83 -2.85 25.71
C PHE A 298 21.07 -4.32 26.12
N ILE A 299 20.26 -4.85 27.05
CA ILE A 299 20.34 -6.26 27.47
C ILE A 299 19.00 -6.94 27.18
N SER A 300 18.81 -7.34 25.92
CA SER A 300 17.92 -8.47 25.62
C SER A 300 18.43 -9.17 24.35
N ASN A 301 18.85 -10.42 24.49
CA ASN A 301 19.31 -11.22 23.36
C ASN A 301 18.20 -11.38 22.32
N LYS A 302 18.50 -11.18 21.03
CA LYS A 302 17.63 -11.51 19.91
C LYS A 302 18.36 -12.43 18.96
N TYR A 303 17.71 -13.51 18.56
CA TYR A 303 18.27 -14.47 17.62
C TYR A 303 17.16 -15.19 16.85
N MET A 304 17.55 -15.87 15.78
CA MET A 304 16.63 -16.65 14.95
C MET A 304 16.67 -18.12 15.35
N GLU A 305 15.51 -18.77 15.34
CA GLU A 305 15.35 -20.22 15.34
C GLU A 305 14.50 -20.65 14.14
N LYS A 306 14.53 -21.95 13.78
CA LYS A 306 13.73 -22.54 12.68
C LYS A 306 13.82 -21.73 11.37
N GLU A 307 15.03 -21.33 11.02
CA GLU A 307 15.29 -20.49 9.85
C GLU A 307 15.16 -21.27 8.53
N SER A 308 14.54 -20.63 7.54
CA SER A 308 14.38 -21.09 6.17
C SER A 308 14.56 -19.90 5.24
N PHE A 309 15.45 -20.03 4.26
CA PHE A 309 15.74 -19.00 3.28
C PHE A 309 15.63 -19.61 1.88
N VAL A 310 14.79 -19.02 1.04
CA VAL A 310 14.46 -19.57 -0.29
C VAL A 310 14.63 -18.48 -1.34
N ILE A 311 15.42 -18.77 -2.38
CA ILE A 311 15.54 -17.87 -3.53
C ILE A 311 14.26 -17.95 -4.35
N LEU A 312 13.57 -16.82 -4.48
CA LEU A 312 12.35 -16.69 -5.30
C LEU A 312 12.69 -16.36 -6.75
N ASN A 313 13.58 -15.38 -6.94
CA ASN A 313 14.02 -14.91 -8.25
C ASN A 313 15.52 -14.59 -8.20
N LYS A 314 16.21 -14.80 -9.32
CA LYS A 314 17.63 -14.49 -9.47
C LYS A 314 17.97 -14.12 -10.91
N SER A 315 18.82 -13.12 -11.08
CA SER A 315 19.51 -12.75 -12.31
C SER A 315 21.01 -12.56 -12.01
N ARG A 316 21.79 -12.12 -13.01
CA ARG A 316 23.18 -11.69 -12.79
C ARG A 316 23.28 -10.57 -11.74
N TYR A 317 22.32 -9.66 -11.77
CA TYR A 317 22.39 -8.41 -11.01
C TYR A 317 21.51 -8.39 -9.76
N LEU A 318 20.46 -9.23 -9.69
CA LEU A 318 19.46 -9.20 -8.63
C LEU A 318 19.20 -10.58 -8.05
N ALA A 319 18.88 -10.62 -6.76
CA ALA A 319 18.33 -11.79 -6.10
C ALA A 319 17.21 -11.38 -5.14
N GLU A 320 16.15 -12.17 -5.11
CA GLU A 320 15.03 -12.03 -4.20
C GLU A 320 14.95 -13.28 -3.34
N ILE A 321 15.04 -13.11 -2.02
CA ILE A 321 15.10 -14.21 -1.07
C ILE A 321 13.95 -14.07 -0.08
N GLU A 322 13.12 -15.10 0.02
CA GLU A 322 12.14 -15.24 1.10
C GLU A 322 12.85 -15.77 2.34
N ALA A 323 12.70 -15.06 3.46
CA ALA A 323 13.24 -15.42 4.77
C ALA A 323 12.07 -15.73 5.71
N SER A 324 12.08 -16.93 6.29
CA SER A 324 11.12 -17.43 7.25
C SER A 324 11.84 -17.92 8.50
N TYR A 325 11.58 -17.36 9.68
CA TYR A 325 12.23 -17.78 10.92
C TYR A 325 11.39 -17.42 12.15
N GLU A 326 11.66 -18.06 13.30
CA GLU A 326 11.16 -17.64 14.61
C GLU A 326 12.15 -16.67 15.25
N LEU A 327 11.76 -15.39 15.37
CA LEU A 327 12.50 -14.40 16.15
C LEU A 327 12.29 -14.65 17.64
N VAL A 328 13.38 -14.90 18.36
CA VAL A 328 13.37 -15.14 19.80
C VAL A 328 13.92 -13.92 20.54
N LEU A 329 13.22 -13.42 21.56
CA LEU A 329 13.67 -12.29 22.38
C LEU A 329 13.92 -12.68 23.85
N GLY A 330 14.92 -12.06 24.47
CA GLY A 330 15.29 -12.26 25.87
C GLY A 330 15.80 -13.68 26.14
N ALA A 331 15.36 -14.29 27.25
CA ALA A 331 15.70 -15.67 27.60
C ALA A 331 14.87 -16.73 26.87
N GLY A 332 14.16 -16.37 25.79
CA GLY A 332 13.26 -17.27 25.06
C GLY A 332 11.76 -17.08 25.34
N ASN A 333 11.40 -16.07 26.14
CA ASN A 333 10.02 -15.84 26.59
C ASN A 333 9.09 -15.28 25.51
N PHE A 334 9.64 -14.67 24.45
CA PHE A 334 8.86 -14.10 23.36
C PHE A 334 9.38 -14.63 22.03
N ARG A 335 8.46 -15.14 21.21
CA ARG A 335 8.73 -15.77 19.92
C ARG A 335 7.77 -15.20 18.87
N TYR A 336 8.30 -14.79 17.73
CA TYR A 336 7.52 -14.22 16.64
C TYR A 336 7.88 -14.94 15.34
N ALA A 337 6.88 -15.37 14.58
CA ALA A 337 7.12 -15.85 13.22
C ALA A 337 7.39 -14.63 12.32
N VAL A 338 8.54 -14.62 11.66
CA VAL A 338 8.90 -13.62 10.67
C VAL A 338 8.86 -14.27 9.30
N ASN A 339 8.14 -13.65 8.37
CA ASN A 339 8.19 -13.96 6.95
C ASN A 339 8.42 -12.65 6.20
N LYS A 340 9.50 -12.56 5.44
CA LYS A 340 9.85 -11.34 4.70
C LYS A 340 10.64 -11.64 3.44
N LYS A 341 10.75 -10.63 2.57
CA LYS A 341 11.63 -10.67 1.41
C LYS A 341 12.87 -9.83 1.66
N ILE A 342 14.00 -10.35 1.26
CA ILE A 342 15.29 -9.66 1.23
C ILE A 342 15.66 -9.51 -0.24
N TYR A 343 15.87 -8.27 -0.65
CA TYR A 343 16.22 -7.93 -2.02
C TYR A 343 17.68 -7.51 -2.09
N LEU A 344 18.42 -8.22 -2.93
CA LEU A 344 19.85 -8.08 -3.09
C LEU A 344 20.17 -7.59 -4.49
N ARG A 345 21.22 -6.77 -4.60
CA ARG A 345 21.85 -6.41 -5.86
C ARG A 345 23.33 -6.78 -5.84
N ASN A 346 23.85 -7.14 -7.00
CA ASN A 346 25.27 -7.38 -7.21
C ASN A 346 25.96 -6.05 -7.60
N VAL A 347 27.10 -5.76 -6.97
CA VAL A 347 27.92 -4.57 -7.19
C VAL A 347 29.39 -5.02 -7.23
N GLY A 348 30.00 -4.96 -8.41
CA GLY A 348 31.31 -5.56 -8.65
C GLY A 348 31.30 -7.04 -8.29
N ASP A 349 32.20 -7.45 -7.40
CA ASP A 349 32.34 -8.83 -6.96
C ASP A 349 31.50 -9.17 -5.71
N SER A 350 30.64 -8.26 -5.24
CA SER A 350 29.92 -8.40 -3.96
C SER A 350 28.41 -8.25 -4.11
N TRP A 351 27.67 -8.97 -3.27
CA TRP A 351 26.23 -8.77 -3.11
C TRP A 351 25.95 -7.84 -1.94
N VAL A 352 24.94 -6.99 -2.09
CA VAL A 352 24.49 -6.06 -1.04
C VAL A 352 22.96 -6.05 -0.98
N VAL A 353 22.42 -5.83 0.22
CA VAL A 353 20.99 -5.70 0.46
C VAL A 353 20.56 -4.27 0.14
N TYR A 354 19.59 -4.08 -0.75
CA TYR A 354 19.02 -2.74 -1.01
C TYR A 354 17.64 -2.54 -0.39
N ASN A 355 16.98 -3.63 0.01
CA ASN A 355 15.72 -3.58 0.76
C ASN A 355 15.52 -4.89 1.54
N SER A 356 15.37 -4.83 2.87
CA SER A 356 15.06 -5.99 3.72
C SER A 356 13.93 -5.75 4.71
N ILE A 357 13.33 -4.56 4.65
CA ILE A 357 12.20 -4.22 5.49
C ILE A 357 11.05 -5.11 5.06
N PRO A 358 10.44 -5.89 5.97
CA PRO A 358 9.10 -6.38 5.73
C PRO A 358 8.27 -5.14 5.43
N GLU A 359 7.42 -5.14 4.42
CA GLU A 359 6.45 -4.05 4.29
C GLU A 359 5.40 -4.18 5.41
N PHE A 360 5.84 -3.99 6.66
CA PHE A 360 4.98 -3.72 7.79
C PHE A 360 4.35 -2.36 7.50
N SER A 361 3.05 -2.38 7.30
CA SER A 361 2.24 -1.17 7.29
C SER A 361 2.20 -0.57 8.70
N ASP A 362 2.41 0.72 8.82
CA ASP A 362 2.30 1.45 10.07
C ASP A 362 0.85 1.58 10.56
N ASP A 363 0.59 1.05 11.76
CA ASP A 363 0.28 1.83 12.97
C ASP A 363 0.47 0.92 14.22
N PRO A 364 1.29 1.32 15.21
CA PRO A 364 1.61 0.61 16.46
C PRO A 364 0.49 0.60 17.54
N THR A 365 -0.78 0.38 17.17
CA THR A 365 -1.83 0.05 18.15
C THR A 365 -2.29 -1.42 18.06
N SER A 366 -1.54 -2.26 18.77
CA SER A 366 -1.97 -3.54 19.36
C SER A 366 -2.05 -4.81 18.48
N GLY A 367 -0.93 -5.25 17.90
CA GLY A 367 -0.48 -6.66 17.93
C GLY A 367 -1.46 -7.83 17.73
N LYS A 368 -2.57 -7.65 17.00
CA LYS A 368 -3.51 -8.64 16.45
C LYS A 368 -4.53 -7.88 15.58
N LYS A 369 -4.85 -8.41 14.40
CA LYS A 369 -5.95 -7.91 13.57
C LYS A 369 -7.27 -7.96 14.34
N ILE A 370 -8.12 -6.96 14.17
CA ILE A 370 -9.47 -7.01 14.75
C ILE A 370 -10.27 -8.10 14.03
N ASN A 371 -10.88 -8.99 14.80
CA ASN A 371 -11.91 -9.90 14.33
C ASN A 371 -13.14 -9.62 15.19
N LEU A 372 -14.04 -8.82 14.62
CA LEU A 372 -15.25 -8.35 15.26
C LEU A 372 -16.45 -9.15 14.75
N THR A 373 -17.42 -9.37 15.63
CA THR A 373 -18.75 -9.82 15.21
C THR A 373 -19.83 -9.04 15.92
N TRP A 374 -20.84 -8.63 15.15
CA TRP A 374 -22.03 -8.02 15.72
C TRP A 374 -22.92 -9.11 16.32
N HIS A 375 -23.41 -8.85 17.53
CA HIS A 375 -24.33 -9.72 18.25
C HIS A 375 -25.67 -9.00 18.41
N TYR A 376 -26.62 -9.38 17.56
CA TYR A 376 -27.91 -8.71 17.49
C TYR A 376 -28.80 -9.04 18.70
N ILE A 377 -29.07 -8.03 19.51
CA ILE A 377 -29.88 -8.05 20.72
C ILE A 377 -30.96 -6.98 20.59
N TRP A 378 -32.18 -7.39 20.28
CA TRP A 378 -33.30 -6.48 20.03
C TRP A 378 -34.23 -6.28 21.24
N SER A 379 -34.03 -7.06 22.31
CA SER A 379 -34.75 -6.96 23.59
C SER A 379 -33.75 -6.91 24.77
N SER A 380 -34.17 -7.22 26.00
CA SER A 380 -33.23 -7.26 27.12
C SER A 380 -32.15 -8.32 26.89
N THR A 381 -30.89 -7.99 27.22
CA THR A 381 -29.80 -8.97 27.16
C THR A 381 -30.07 -10.09 28.17
N GLN A 382 -30.48 -11.26 27.68
CA GLN A 382 -30.69 -12.41 28.54
C GLN A 382 -29.36 -12.91 29.12
N ASP A 383 -29.33 -13.18 30.42
CA ASP A 383 -28.14 -13.69 31.12
C ASP A 383 -27.70 -15.09 30.61
N VAL A 384 -28.60 -15.82 29.93
CA VAL A 384 -28.39 -17.19 29.40
C VAL A 384 -27.78 -17.26 28.00
N LEU A 385 -27.43 -16.12 27.37
CA LEU A 385 -26.68 -16.15 26.11
C LEU A 385 -25.27 -16.69 26.37
N GLU A 386 -25.01 -17.95 25.99
CA GLU A 386 -23.68 -18.55 25.99
C GLU A 386 -22.80 -17.83 24.97
N VAL A 387 -22.06 -16.83 25.44
CA VAL A 387 -20.93 -16.27 24.69
C VAL A 387 -19.84 -17.35 24.67
N LYS A 388 -19.83 -18.21 23.66
CA LYS A 388 -18.85 -19.31 23.58
C LYS A 388 -17.50 -18.74 23.18
N LYS A 389 -16.42 -19.35 23.69
CA LYS A 389 -15.07 -19.05 23.22
C LYS A 389 -14.94 -19.57 21.78
N VAL A 390 -14.40 -18.72 20.92
CA VAL A 390 -14.20 -18.91 19.50
C VAL A 390 -12.77 -18.47 19.23
N ASP A 391 -11.96 -19.39 18.72
CA ASP A 391 -10.55 -19.08 18.45
C ASP A 391 -10.43 -18.07 17.30
N GLY A 392 -9.59 -17.06 17.50
CA GLY A 392 -9.33 -15.99 16.54
C GLY A 392 -10.37 -14.86 16.52
N LEU A 393 -11.52 -14.99 17.19
CA LEU A 393 -12.44 -13.87 17.44
C LEU A 393 -11.95 -13.08 18.67
N ASN A 394 -11.94 -11.76 18.60
CA ASN A 394 -11.44 -10.92 19.70
C ASN A 394 -12.35 -9.76 20.10
N VAL A 395 -13.33 -9.37 19.28
CA VAL A 395 -14.32 -8.34 19.65
C VAL A 395 -15.76 -8.85 19.47
N MET A 396 -16.55 -8.73 20.52
CA MET A 396 -18.01 -8.90 20.48
C MET A 396 -18.69 -7.53 20.48
N SER A 397 -19.57 -7.29 19.51
CA SER A 397 -20.28 -6.02 19.35
C SER A 397 -21.79 -6.17 19.55
N PRO A 398 -22.29 -6.16 20.79
CA PRO A 398 -23.72 -6.33 21.06
C PRO A 398 -24.51 -5.04 20.80
N THR A 399 -25.69 -5.15 20.18
CA THR A 399 -26.59 -4.01 19.89
C THR A 399 -27.31 -3.53 21.17
N TRP A 400 -26.60 -2.80 22.01
CA TRP A 400 -27.06 -2.47 23.37
C TRP A 400 -27.70 -1.10 23.49
N PHE A 401 -27.32 -0.17 22.64
CA PHE A 401 -27.65 1.22 22.81
C PHE A 401 -28.41 1.73 21.61
N THR A 402 -29.43 2.55 21.86
CA THR A 402 -30.19 3.19 20.78
C THR A 402 -30.41 4.65 21.16
N LEU A 403 -30.25 5.55 20.18
CA LEU A 403 -30.75 6.92 20.28
C LEU A 403 -32.28 6.87 20.37
N ALA A 404 -32.82 7.14 21.56
CA ALA A 404 -34.23 6.94 21.85
C ALA A 404 -35.11 7.98 21.15
N ASN A 405 -34.64 9.24 21.13
CA ASN A 405 -35.33 10.42 20.61
C ASN A 405 -34.34 11.57 20.31
N GLU A 406 -34.85 12.67 19.75
CA GLU A 406 -34.03 13.82 19.35
C GLU A 406 -33.38 14.60 20.50
N ASN A 407 -33.81 14.38 21.75
CA ASN A 407 -33.29 15.07 22.93
C ASN A 407 -32.03 14.40 23.51
N GLY A 408 -31.55 13.32 22.87
CA GLY A 408 -30.34 12.60 23.28
C GLY A 408 -30.58 11.62 24.44
N ASP A 409 -31.81 11.14 24.60
CA ASP A 409 -32.11 10.03 25.50
C ASP A 409 -31.56 8.71 24.93
N LEU A 410 -31.11 7.82 25.81
CA LEU A 410 -30.49 6.54 25.47
C LEU A 410 -31.39 5.39 25.92
N GLU A 411 -31.75 4.50 25.00
CA GLU A 411 -32.28 3.19 25.38
C GLU A 411 -31.10 2.26 25.69
N ASP A 412 -31.12 1.65 26.88
CA ASP A 412 -30.05 0.80 27.40
C ASP A 412 -30.53 -0.65 27.53
N ARG A 413 -29.90 -1.56 26.78
CA ARG A 413 -30.10 -3.01 26.84
C ARG A 413 -28.88 -3.76 27.40
N GLY A 414 -27.91 -3.04 27.95
CA GLY A 414 -26.62 -3.58 28.36
C GLY A 414 -26.67 -4.56 29.53
N SER A 415 -25.64 -5.40 29.64
CA SER A 415 -25.52 -6.36 30.74
C SER A 415 -24.06 -6.50 31.21
N GLN A 416 -23.82 -6.20 32.50
CA GLN A 416 -22.52 -6.39 33.13
C GLN A 416 -22.15 -7.89 33.20
N SER A 417 -23.15 -8.77 33.30
CA SER A 417 -22.90 -10.22 33.34
C SER A 417 -22.37 -10.70 31.99
N TYR A 418 -22.94 -10.18 30.88
CA TYR A 418 -22.48 -10.46 29.52
C TYR A 418 -21.05 -9.99 29.32
N SER A 419 -20.73 -8.74 29.67
CA SER A 419 -19.38 -8.21 29.46
C SER A 419 -18.33 -8.98 30.28
N SER A 420 -18.67 -9.31 31.52
CA SER A 420 -17.78 -10.11 32.38
C SER A 420 -17.53 -11.52 31.82
N ARG A 421 -18.55 -12.15 31.22
CA ARG A 421 -18.41 -13.45 30.53
C ARG A 421 -17.59 -13.32 29.25
N ALA A 422 -17.83 -12.29 28.46
CA ALA A 422 -17.08 -12.02 27.24
C ALA A 422 -15.58 -11.82 27.56
N HIS A 423 -15.27 -11.00 28.56
CA HIS A 423 -13.91 -10.80 29.06
C HIS A 423 -13.26 -12.07 29.57
N LYS A 424 -13.99 -12.92 30.31
CA LYS A 424 -13.51 -14.24 30.77
C LYS A 424 -13.11 -15.14 29.61
N ASN A 425 -13.79 -15.03 28.47
CA ASN A 425 -13.49 -15.78 27.26
C ASN A 425 -12.45 -15.10 26.35
N GLY A 426 -11.87 -13.98 26.80
CA GLY A 426 -10.80 -13.27 26.09
C GLY A 426 -11.30 -12.26 25.06
N TYR A 427 -12.60 -11.97 25.01
CA TYR A 427 -13.15 -10.97 24.11
C TYR A 427 -13.07 -9.57 24.71
N LYS A 428 -12.94 -8.59 23.83
CA LYS A 428 -13.29 -7.20 24.06
C LYS A 428 -14.76 -6.98 23.74
N VAL A 429 -15.40 -6.02 24.41
CA VAL A 429 -16.81 -5.68 24.18
C VAL A 429 -16.93 -4.25 23.67
N TRP A 430 -17.36 -4.10 22.43
CA TRP A 430 -17.64 -2.80 21.82
C TRP A 430 -19.14 -2.65 21.65
N ALA A 431 -19.83 -1.92 22.52
CA ALA A 431 -21.29 -1.85 22.42
C ALA A 431 -21.71 -1.08 21.17
N LEU A 432 -22.58 -1.69 20.35
CA LEU A 432 -23.17 -1.02 19.21
C LEU A 432 -24.25 -0.03 19.64
N VAL A 433 -24.26 1.12 18.97
CA VAL A 433 -25.21 2.23 19.16
C VAL A 433 -25.92 2.52 17.84
N ASP A 434 -27.23 2.28 17.78
CA ASP A 434 -28.04 2.56 16.58
C ASP A 434 -28.91 3.83 16.72
N ASN A 435 -29.47 4.28 15.59
CA ASN A 435 -30.35 5.45 15.50
C ASN A 435 -31.77 5.11 15.01
N LYS A 436 -32.22 3.84 15.13
CA LYS A 436 -33.52 3.35 14.64
C LYS A 436 -33.76 3.54 13.15
N PHE A 437 -32.71 3.85 12.36
CA PHE A 437 -32.83 4.30 10.98
C PHE A 437 -33.74 5.54 10.80
N ASP A 438 -33.97 6.34 11.85
CA ASP A 438 -34.85 7.52 11.78
C ASP A 438 -34.05 8.77 11.42
N SER A 439 -34.11 9.14 10.14
CA SER A 439 -33.43 10.29 9.57
C SER A 439 -33.87 11.63 10.18
N ALA A 440 -35.15 11.79 10.49
CA ALA A 440 -35.72 13.04 11.00
C ALA A 440 -35.34 13.25 12.48
N MET A 441 -35.41 12.20 13.29
CA MET A 441 -34.92 12.20 14.66
C MET A 441 -33.42 12.47 14.70
N THR A 442 -32.65 11.79 13.85
CA THR A 442 -31.18 11.93 13.81
C THR A 442 -30.78 13.35 13.41
N ASN A 443 -31.42 13.96 12.42
CA ASN A 443 -31.18 15.35 12.01
C ASN A 443 -31.36 16.34 13.17
N LYS A 444 -32.48 16.24 13.89
CA LYS A 444 -32.76 17.12 15.04
C LYS A 444 -31.75 16.92 16.17
N PHE A 445 -31.40 15.67 16.46
CA PHE A 445 -30.39 15.32 17.46
C PHE A 445 -29.02 15.90 17.10
N LEU A 446 -28.55 15.66 15.88
CA LEU A 446 -27.24 16.12 15.41
C LEU A 446 -27.13 17.64 15.40
N GLY A 447 -28.24 18.35 15.16
CA GLY A 447 -28.31 19.81 15.24
C GLY A 447 -28.25 20.39 16.67
N ASN A 448 -28.45 19.58 17.72
CA ASN A 448 -28.60 20.06 19.10
C ASN A 448 -27.41 19.67 19.99
N THR A 449 -26.55 20.64 20.33
CA THR A 449 -25.35 20.43 21.15
C THR A 449 -25.65 19.87 22.54
N SER A 450 -26.74 20.31 23.18
CA SER A 450 -27.13 19.80 24.50
C SER A 450 -27.58 18.34 24.43
N ALA A 451 -28.34 17.99 23.39
CA ALA A 451 -28.75 16.60 23.14
C ALA A 451 -27.54 15.69 22.87
N ARG A 452 -26.62 16.10 21.99
CA ARG A 452 -25.37 15.36 21.73
C ARG A 452 -24.55 15.16 23.00
N THR A 453 -24.38 16.21 23.79
CA THR A 453 -23.62 16.15 25.06
C THR A 453 -24.26 15.19 26.06
N LYS A 454 -25.60 15.26 26.21
CA LYS A 454 -26.37 14.35 27.08
C LYS A 454 -26.21 12.90 26.66
N PHE A 455 -26.34 12.63 25.36
CA PHE A 455 -26.21 11.29 24.81
C PHE A 455 -24.79 10.73 25.00
N ILE A 456 -23.76 11.51 24.64
CA ILE A 456 -22.35 11.14 24.84
C ILE A 456 -22.07 10.82 26.31
N ASN A 457 -22.51 11.67 27.25
CA ASN A 457 -22.31 11.42 28.67
C ASN A 457 -23.01 10.13 29.14
N SER A 458 -24.20 9.84 28.58
CA SER A 458 -24.94 8.60 28.87
C SER A 458 -24.22 7.37 28.33
N LEU A 459 -23.66 7.44 27.12
CA LEU A 459 -22.83 6.38 26.55
C LEU A 459 -21.59 6.10 27.41
N ILE A 460 -20.85 7.13 27.82
CA ILE A 460 -19.65 6.98 28.66
C ILE A 460 -20.01 6.43 30.04
N SER A 461 -21.11 6.88 30.65
CA SER A 461 -21.60 6.35 31.93
C SER A 461 -21.93 4.86 31.82
N ASN A 462 -22.64 4.45 30.78
CA ASN A 462 -22.97 3.05 30.56
C ASN A 462 -21.75 2.20 30.17
N ALA A 463 -20.79 2.76 29.43
CA ALA A 463 -19.52 2.10 29.15
C ALA A 463 -18.76 1.76 30.43
N LYS A 464 -18.74 2.67 31.41
CA LYS A 464 -18.18 2.38 32.75
C LYS A 464 -19.01 1.37 33.52
N LYS A 465 -20.34 1.55 33.55
CA LYS A 465 -21.29 0.67 34.24
C LYS A 465 -21.16 -0.78 33.79
N TYR A 466 -20.93 -1.01 32.50
CA TYR A 466 -20.83 -2.33 31.89
C TYR A 466 -19.40 -2.78 31.62
N LYS A 467 -18.39 -2.00 32.01
CA LYS A 467 -16.96 -2.26 31.75
C LYS A 467 -16.68 -2.55 30.27
N LEU A 468 -17.18 -1.69 29.38
CA LEU A 468 -16.92 -1.82 27.95
C LEU A 468 -15.47 -1.50 27.63
N ASP A 469 -14.98 -2.11 26.54
CA ASP A 469 -13.67 -1.77 25.95
C ASP A 469 -13.81 -0.76 24.80
N GLY A 470 -15.02 -0.62 24.24
CA GLY A 470 -15.28 0.31 23.15
C GLY A 470 -16.75 0.57 22.88
N ILE A 471 -16.99 1.43 21.90
CA ILE A 471 -18.29 1.83 21.38
C ILE A 471 -18.24 1.76 19.86
N ASN A 472 -19.25 1.15 19.26
CA ASN A 472 -19.41 1.04 17.80
C ASN A 472 -20.65 1.83 17.36
N ILE A 473 -20.47 2.91 16.60
CA ILE A 473 -21.59 3.73 16.13
C ILE A 473 -22.12 3.21 14.80
N ASP A 474 -23.40 2.85 14.77
CA ASP A 474 -24.14 2.35 13.61
C ASP A 474 -25.33 3.26 13.33
N PHE A 475 -25.04 4.51 12.96
CA PHE A 475 -26.05 5.51 12.63
C PHE A 475 -26.32 5.47 11.14
N GLU A 476 -27.43 4.86 10.75
CA GLU A 476 -27.79 4.63 9.36
C GLU A 476 -28.98 5.48 8.90
N ASN A 477 -29.23 5.49 7.59
CA ASN A 477 -30.33 6.25 6.98
C ASN A 477 -30.36 7.74 7.38
N MET A 478 -29.20 8.39 7.47
CA MET A 478 -29.11 9.84 7.74
C MET A 478 -29.32 10.67 6.47
N TYR A 479 -29.72 11.93 6.60
CA TYR A 479 -29.73 12.82 5.44
C TYR A 479 -28.30 13.19 5.02
N THR A 480 -28.06 13.37 3.72
CA THR A 480 -26.76 13.86 3.22
C THR A 480 -26.34 15.21 3.81
N LYS A 481 -27.31 16.10 4.08
CA LYS A 481 -27.06 17.40 4.75
C LYS A 481 -26.52 17.27 6.18
N ASP A 482 -26.65 16.11 6.82
CA ASP A 482 -26.21 15.87 8.19
C ASP A 482 -24.74 15.45 8.27
N LYS A 483 -24.06 15.29 7.14
CA LYS A 483 -22.65 14.85 7.05
C LYS A 483 -21.72 15.55 8.04
N ASP A 484 -21.69 16.87 8.03
CA ASP A 484 -20.80 17.66 8.89
C ASP A 484 -21.21 17.58 10.36
N ALA A 485 -22.53 17.55 10.61
CA ALA A 485 -23.07 17.45 11.96
C ALA A 485 -22.79 16.07 12.59
N PHE A 486 -22.84 15.00 11.79
CA PHE A 486 -22.45 13.66 12.21
C PHE A 486 -20.95 13.58 12.50
N THR A 487 -20.10 14.10 11.61
CA THR A 487 -18.64 14.17 11.86
C THR A 487 -18.32 14.95 13.14
N LYS A 488 -19.05 16.04 13.40
CA LYS A 488 -18.92 16.81 14.64
C LYS A 488 -19.31 15.99 15.87
N PHE A 489 -20.43 15.29 15.82
CA PHE A 489 -20.84 14.37 16.88
C PHE A 489 -19.76 13.31 17.16
N MET A 490 -19.23 12.68 16.11
CA MET A 490 -18.18 11.66 16.23
C MET A 490 -16.89 12.23 16.84
N LYS A 491 -16.51 13.46 16.48
CA LYS A 491 -15.37 14.16 17.09
C LYS A 491 -15.58 14.42 18.59
N GLU A 492 -16.78 14.89 18.99
CA GLU A 492 -17.13 15.13 20.38
C GLU A 492 -17.10 13.82 21.19
N LEU A 493 -17.62 12.73 20.62
CA LEU A 493 -17.60 11.40 21.23
C LEU A 493 -16.18 10.85 21.35
N TYR A 494 -15.36 10.99 20.30
CA TYR A 494 -13.98 10.50 20.26
C TYR A 494 -13.12 11.09 21.37
N GLN A 495 -13.25 12.40 21.63
CA GLN A 495 -12.55 13.04 22.74
C GLN A 495 -12.92 12.40 24.09
N LYS A 496 -14.19 12.04 24.27
CA LYS A 496 -14.67 11.42 25.51
C LYS A 496 -14.28 9.95 25.61
N THR A 497 -14.31 9.18 24.52
CA THR A 497 -13.88 7.78 24.51
C THR A 497 -12.38 7.67 24.77
N LYS A 498 -11.54 8.48 24.11
CA LYS A 498 -10.09 8.52 24.38
C LYS A 498 -9.76 8.89 25.82
N ALA A 499 -10.44 9.89 26.38
CA ALA A 499 -10.27 10.29 27.78
C ALA A 499 -10.65 9.18 28.79
N ASN A 500 -11.40 8.16 28.36
CA ASN A 500 -11.82 7.03 29.20
C ASN A 500 -11.20 5.70 28.76
N GLY A 501 -10.20 5.71 27.87
CA GLY A 501 -9.51 4.50 27.41
C GLY A 501 -10.40 3.55 26.59
N LEU A 502 -11.45 4.08 25.96
CA LEU A 502 -12.38 3.31 25.13
C LEU A 502 -11.99 3.42 23.65
N ILE A 503 -12.11 2.31 22.92
CA ILE A 503 -12.06 2.30 21.46
C ILE A 503 -13.36 2.89 20.89
N LEU A 504 -13.25 3.68 19.84
CA LEU A 504 -14.39 4.15 19.06
C LEU A 504 -14.29 3.62 17.63
N SER A 505 -15.34 2.94 17.18
CA SER A 505 -15.53 2.55 15.79
C SER A 505 -16.83 3.13 15.20
N VAL A 506 -16.89 3.21 13.88
CA VAL A 506 -18.08 3.63 13.13
C VAL A 506 -18.35 2.70 11.96
N ASP A 507 -19.61 2.31 11.79
CA ASP A 507 -20.07 1.52 10.67
C ASP A 507 -20.40 2.45 9.50
N VAL A 508 -19.92 2.12 8.31
CA VAL A 508 -20.17 2.90 7.09
C VAL A 508 -20.55 1.97 5.94
N THR A 509 -21.42 2.45 5.05
CA THR A 509 -21.77 1.72 3.85
C THR A 509 -20.69 1.85 2.77
N VAL A 510 -20.78 1.01 1.74
CA VAL A 510 -20.06 1.21 0.48
C VAL A 510 -20.38 2.57 -0.17
N ILE A 511 -19.47 3.07 -1.01
CA ILE A 511 -19.64 4.34 -1.71
C ILE A 511 -20.63 4.18 -2.87
N VAL A 512 -21.80 4.81 -2.72
CA VAL A 512 -22.85 4.95 -3.73
C VAL A 512 -23.13 6.42 -3.95
N MET A 513 -23.06 6.87 -5.21
CA MET A 513 -23.36 8.27 -5.58
C MET A 513 -24.86 8.56 -5.48
N ASN A 514 -25.20 9.81 -5.12
CA ASN A 514 -26.58 10.30 -5.00
C ASN A 514 -27.44 9.47 -4.02
N SER A 515 -26.86 9.10 -2.88
CA SER A 515 -27.50 8.21 -1.92
C SER A 515 -27.32 8.68 -0.48
N ASN A 516 -28.44 8.90 0.21
CA ASN A 516 -28.47 9.19 1.65
C ASN A 516 -27.81 8.07 2.48
N TRP A 517 -27.83 6.84 1.98
CA TRP A 517 -27.21 5.70 2.64
C TRP A 517 -25.68 5.76 2.68
N SER A 518 -25.06 6.52 1.77
CA SER A 518 -23.60 6.53 1.61
C SER A 518 -22.98 7.92 1.75
N GLU A 519 -23.61 8.94 1.17
CA GLU A 519 -23.08 10.30 1.13
C GLU A 519 -23.35 11.07 2.42
N SER A 520 -24.05 10.49 3.40
CA SER A 520 -24.15 11.03 4.75
C SER A 520 -22.86 10.85 5.57
N TYR A 521 -21.91 10.01 5.11
CA TYR A 521 -20.63 9.80 5.77
C TYR A 521 -19.50 10.60 5.09
N ASP A 522 -18.83 11.48 5.84
CA ASP A 522 -17.51 11.99 5.46
C ASP A 522 -16.43 11.02 5.97
N ARG A 523 -16.16 9.96 5.20
CA ARG A 523 -15.27 8.87 5.65
C ARG A 523 -13.85 9.36 5.93
N ALA A 524 -13.36 10.32 5.15
CA ALA A 524 -12.03 10.91 5.35
C ALA A 524 -11.96 11.71 6.65
N ALA A 525 -12.97 12.51 6.97
CA ALA A 525 -13.01 13.22 8.24
C ALA A 525 -13.28 12.28 9.43
N LEU A 526 -14.19 11.31 9.27
CA LEU A 526 -14.50 10.30 10.28
C LEU A 526 -13.25 9.50 10.66
N SER A 527 -12.44 9.05 9.70
CA SER A 527 -11.22 8.27 9.95
C SER A 527 -10.18 8.98 10.84
N LYS A 528 -10.24 10.31 10.93
CA LYS A 528 -9.38 11.13 11.81
C LYS A 528 -9.89 11.20 13.25
N VAL A 529 -11.15 10.86 13.48
CA VAL A 529 -11.85 10.98 14.77
C VAL A 529 -12.47 9.67 15.23
N VAL A 530 -11.95 8.53 14.76
CA VAL A 530 -12.25 7.20 15.27
C VAL A 530 -10.98 6.37 15.26
N ASP A 531 -10.98 5.27 16.03
CA ASP A 531 -9.90 4.29 15.98
C ASP A 531 -10.11 3.33 14.79
N TYR A 532 -11.36 2.91 14.51
CA TYR A 532 -11.69 2.03 13.38
C TYR A 532 -12.92 2.48 12.58
N VAL A 533 -12.93 2.14 11.29
CA VAL A 533 -14.08 2.26 10.40
C VAL A 533 -14.45 0.86 9.93
N ALA A 534 -15.66 0.39 10.22
CA ALA A 534 -16.15 -0.90 9.73
C ALA A 534 -16.95 -0.68 8.45
N LEU A 535 -16.42 -1.19 7.33
CA LEU A 535 -17.06 -1.07 6.04
C LEU A 535 -18.04 -2.22 5.82
N MET A 536 -19.34 -1.91 5.78
CA MET A 536 -20.40 -2.90 5.54
C MET A 536 -20.45 -3.30 4.06
N THR A 537 -19.51 -4.15 3.62
CA THR A 537 -19.47 -4.75 2.27
C THR A 537 -20.40 -5.97 2.16
N TYR A 538 -21.68 -5.78 2.49
CA TYR A 538 -22.75 -6.75 2.28
C TYR A 538 -24.05 -6.03 1.90
N ASP A 539 -25.11 -6.79 1.67
CA ASP A 539 -26.38 -6.33 1.10
C ASP A 539 -26.23 -5.64 -0.27
N GLN A 540 -25.29 -6.13 -1.10
CA GLN A 540 -25.25 -5.81 -2.53
C GLN A 540 -26.61 -6.07 -3.20
N HIS A 541 -27.27 -7.16 -2.78
CA HIS A 541 -28.68 -7.43 -3.03
C HIS A 541 -29.37 -7.68 -1.69
N TRP A 542 -30.25 -6.75 -1.29
CA TRP A 542 -30.96 -6.70 -0.01
C TRP A 542 -32.40 -7.21 -0.14
N GLU A 543 -33.20 -7.17 0.93
CA GLU A 543 -34.55 -7.73 0.97
C GLU A 543 -35.47 -7.30 -0.18
N GLY A 544 -35.43 -6.01 -0.51
CA GLY A 544 -36.28 -5.38 -1.51
C GLY A 544 -35.61 -5.20 -2.87
N SER A 545 -34.47 -5.86 -3.15
CA SER A 545 -33.84 -5.72 -4.47
C SER A 545 -34.77 -6.24 -5.58
N PRO A 546 -34.84 -5.54 -6.73
CA PRO A 546 -35.69 -5.93 -7.84
C PRO A 546 -35.17 -7.16 -8.60
N VAL A 547 -33.96 -7.63 -8.26
CA VAL A 547 -33.29 -8.78 -8.88
C VAL A 547 -32.69 -9.65 -7.78
N SER A 548 -32.69 -10.96 -8.03
CA SER A 548 -31.97 -11.90 -7.18
C SER A 548 -30.46 -11.78 -7.39
N GLY A 549 -29.71 -11.97 -6.31
CA GLY A 549 -28.27 -11.89 -6.39
C GLY A 549 -27.59 -12.23 -5.07
N SER A 550 -26.27 -12.21 -5.12
CA SER A 550 -25.43 -12.44 -3.94
C SER A 550 -25.48 -11.25 -2.98
N VAL A 551 -25.43 -11.55 -1.69
CA VAL A 551 -25.33 -10.55 -0.63
C VAL A 551 -23.97 -9.81 -0.68
N ALA A 552 -22.90 -10.49 -1.09
CA ALA A 552 -21.55 -9.95 -1.10
C ALA A 552 -20.65 -10.67 -2.13
N GLN A 553 -20.81 -10.34 -3.42
CA GLN A 553 -19.93 -10.89 -4.46
C GLN A 553 -18.49 -10.45 -4.21
N LEU A 554 -17.53 -11.37 -4.25
CA LEU A 554 -16.11 -11.08 -3.99
C LEU A 554 -15.59 -9.91 -4.84
N SER A 555 -15.92 -9.90 -6.13
CA SER A 555 -15.54 -8.81 -7.04
C SER A 555 -16.13 -7.45 -6.64
N TRP A 556 -17.39 -7.42 -6.19
CA TRP A 556 -18.04 -6.20 -5.70
C TRP A 556 -17.49 -5.75 -4.35
N VAL A 557 -17.20 -6.69 -3.45
CA VAL A 557 -16.55 -6.43 -2.15
C VAL A 557 -15.19 -5.78 -2.38
N GLU A 558 -14.32 -6.38 -3.21
CA GLU A 558 -12.99 -5.84 -3.48
C GLU A 558 -13.05 -4.48 -4.19
N GLN A 559 -13.97 -4.28 -5.14
CA GLN A 559 -14.15 -2.99 -5.80
C GLN A 559 -14.63 -1.90 -4.82
N SER A 560 -15.56 -2.23 -3.93
CA SER A 560 -16.07 -1.30 -2.92
C SER A 560 -15.00 -0.93 -1.90
N LEU A 561 -14.23 -1.93 -1.45
CA LEU A 561 -13.06 -1.76 -0.58
C LEU A 561 -12.04 -0.79 -1.21
N LYS A 562 -11.65 -1.00 -2.47
CA LYS A 562 -10.69 -0.13 -3.18
C LYS A 562 -11.12 1.33 -3.27
N LYS A 563 -12.43 1.60 -3.33
CA LYS A 563 -12.94 2.98 -3.32
C LYS A 563 -12.79 3.61 -1.94
N VAL A 564 -13.17 2.89 -0.88
CA VAL A 564 -13.10 3.39 0.50
C VAL A 564 -11.65 3.58 0.97
N LEU A 565 -10.72 2.74 0.50
CA LEU A 565 -9.28 2.92 0.75
C LEU A 565 -8.68 4.23 0.19
N GLN A 566 -9.40 4.95 -0.66
CA GLN A 566 -9.00 6.29 -1.11
C GLN A 566 -9.34 7.38 -0.08
N GLU A 567 -10.26 7.09 0.84
CA GLU A 567 -10.75 8.03 1.86
C GLU A 567 -10.34 7.62 3.29
N VAL A 568 -10.11 6.33 3.54
CA VAL A 568 -9.83 5.77 4.88
C VAL A 568 -8.48 5.04 4.88
N PRO A 569 -7.59 5.32 5.84
CA PRO A 569 -6.34 4.58 5.99
C PRO A 569 -6.60 3.09 6.25
N LYS A 570 -5.80 2.23 5.60
CA LYS A 570 -6.00 0.77 5.57
C LYS A 570 -5.98 0.14 6.96
N GLU A 571 -5.08 0.59 7.83
CA GLU A 571 -4.88 0.13 9.20
C GLU A 571 -6.08 0.40 10.11
N LYS A 572 -6.94 1.37 9.76
CA LYS A 572 -8.18 1.67 10.48
C LYS A 572 -9.41 0.96 9.92
N LEU A 573 -9.31 0.34 8.74
CA LEU A 573 -10.46 -0.21 8.04
C LEU A 573 -10.71 -1.67 8.44
N LEU A 574 -11.94 -1.99 8.83
CA LEU A 574 -12.40 -3.36 9.08
C LEU A 574 -13.29 -3.80 7.91
N LEU A 575 -13.02 -4.95 7.32
CA LEU A 575 -13.81 -5.48 6.21
C LEU A 575 -15.08 -6.18 6.73
N GLY A 576 -16.25 -5.64 6.42
CA GLY A 576 -17.55 -6.24 6.76
C GLY A 576 -17.90 -7.44 5.88
N VAL A 577 -18.19 -8.59 6.47
CA VAL A 577 -18.62 -9.81 5.76
C VAL A 577 -19.94 -10.35 6.31
N PRO A 578 -20.82 -10.91 5.46
CA PRO A 578 -22.07 -11.49 5.91
C PRO A 578 -21.89 -12.96 6.31
N PHE A 579 -22.57 -13.36 7.39
CA PHE A 579 -22.77 -14.74 7.81
C PHE A 579 -24.14 -15.29 7.43
N TYR A 580 -24.83 -14.61 6.55
CA TYR A 580 -26.12 -15.01 6.01
C TYR A 580 -26.08 -14.90 4.49
N THR A 581 -27.03 -15.58 3.87
CA THR A 581 -27.39 -15.33 2.48
C THR A 581 -28.89 -15.12 2.36
N ARG A 582 -29.40 -14.92 1.15
CA ARG A 582 -30.84 -14.82 0.89
C ARG A 582 -31.31 -16.01 0.06
N LEU A 583 -32.42 -16.60 0.49
CA LEU A 583 -33.21 -17.48 -0.36
C LEU A 583 -34.12 -16.61 -1.20
N TRP A 584 -33.80 -16.51 -2.49
CA TRP A 584 -34.62 -15.78 -3.46
C TRP A 584 -35.69 -16.69 -4.03
N LYS A 585 -36.88 -16.10 -4.26
CA LYS A 585 -38.00 -16.73 -4.96
C LYS A 585 -38.42 -15.80 -6.10
N GLU A 586 -38.37 -16.32 -7.31
CA GLU A 586 -38.80 -15.66 -8.54
C GLU A 586 -40.05 -16.34 -9.10
N GLU A 587 -41.17 -15.63 -9.16
CA GLU A 587 -42.44 -16.13 -9.70
C GLU A 587 -42.88 -15.32 -10.92
N TYR A 588 -43.13 -16.00 -12.03
CA TYR A 588 -43.68 -15.36 -13.22
C TYR A 588 -45.20 -15.31 -13.11
N VAL A 589 -45.75 -14.09 -13.22
CA VAL A 589 -47.19 -13.85 -13.30
C VAL A 589 -47.59 -13.80 -14.78
N ASN A 590 -48.74 -14.37 -15.12
CA ASN A 590 -49.24 -14.42 -16.50
C ASN A 590 -49.27 -13.02 -17.13
N GLY A 591 -48.59 -12.86 -18.27
CA GLY A 591 -48.51 -11.60 -19.02
C GLY A 591 -47.29 -10.71 -18.69
N SER A 592 -46.47 -11.05 -17.67
CA SER A 592 -45.24 -10.30 -17.35
C SER A 592 -43.99 -10.97 -17.93
N SER A 593 -43.09 -10.17 -18.50
CA SER A 593 -41.75 -10.61 -18.91
C SER A 593 -40.73 -10.64 -17.76
N LYS A 594 -41.09 -10.11 -16.58
CA LYS A 594 -40.25 -10.08 -15.38
C LYS A 594 -40.89 -10.84 -14.21
N PRO A 595 -40.12 -11.61 -13.43
CA PRO A 595 -40.65 -12.28 -12.25
C PRO A 595 -40.90 -11.30 -11.11
N VAL A 596 -41.86 -11.62 -10.24
CA VAL A 596 -41.95 -11.05 -8.90
C VAL A 596 -40.84 -11.68 -8.07
N VAL A 597 -39.97 -10.85 -7.51
CA VAL A 597 -38.81 -11.27 -6.73
C VAL A 597 -39.09 -11.03 -5.26
N THR A 598 -38.97 -12.08 -4.45
CA THR A 598 -39.04 -11.99 -2.98
C THR A 598 -37.84 -12.72 -2.38
N SER A 599 -37.49 -12.39 -1.13
CA SER A 599 -36.36 -13.02 -0.47
C SER A 599 -36.54 -13.11 1.03
N ARG A 600 -35.81 -14.04 1.67
CA ARG A 600 -35.63 -14.06 3.12
C ARG A 600 -34.17 -14.35 3.45
N ALA A 601 -33.63 -13.70 4.47
CA ALA A 601 -32.31 -13.99 4.99
C ALA A 601 -32.30 -15.38 5.67
N ILE A 602 -31.25 -16.14 5.46
CA ILE A 602 -31.04 -17.48 6.04
C ILE A 602 -29.60 -17.65 6.49
N SER A 603 -29.38 -18.44 7.55
CA SER A 603 -28.04 -18.81 8.02
C SER A 603 -27.32 -19.68 6.99
N MET A 604 -26.00 -19.82 7.16
CA MET A 604 -25.17 -20.68 6.31
C MET A 604 -25.65 -22.15 6.32
N GLU A 605 -25.98 -22.69 7.50
CA GLU A 605 -26.48 -24.08 7.64
C GLU A 605 -27.86 -24.26 6.98
N VAL A 606 -28.77 -23.28 7.13
CA VAL A 606 -30.08 -23.32 6.49
C VAL A 606 -29.95 -23.24 4.96
N ALA A 607 -28.97 -22.49 4.45
CA ALA A 607 -28.70 -22.43 3.02
C ALA A 607 -28.23 -23.78 2.46
N GLU A 608 -27.29 -24.44 3.13
CA GLU A 608 -26.78 -25.75 2.70
C GLU A 608 -27.87 -26.83 2.75
N SER A 609 -28.63 -26.91 3.85
CA SER A 609 -29.74 -27.87 3.99
C SER A 609 -30.85 -27.62 2.96
N THR A 610 -31.23 -26.35 2.73
CA THR A 610 -32.23 -26.00 1.70
C THR A 610 -31.82 -26.51 0.31
N ILE A 611 -30.54 -26.41 -0.04
CA ILE A 611 -30.03 -26.90 -1.34
C ILE A 611 -30.09 -28.43 -1.40
N ALA A 612 -29.63 -29.10 -0.35
CA ALA A 612 -29.61 -30.56 -0.27
C ALA A 612 -31.03 -31.17 -0.32
N GLU A 613 -31.95 -30.65 0.48
CA GLU A 613 -33.35 -31.12 0.55
C GLU A 613 -34.12 -30.96 -0.77
N ASN A 614 -33.73 -29.99 -1.60
CA ASN A 614 -34.34 -29.76 -2.90
C ASN A 614 -33.55 -30.39 -4.07
N GLY A 615 -32.52 -31.20 -3.79
CA GLY A 615 -31.72 -31.87 -4.81
C GLY A 615 -31.02 -30.92 -5.78
N ALA A 616 -30.72 -29.69 -5.36
CA ALA A 616 -30.17 -28.66 -6.22
C ALA A 616 -28.64 -28.82 -6.36
N ALA A 617 -28.13 -28.75 -7.59
CA ALA A 617 -26.69 -28.78 -7.83
C ALA A 617 -26.04 -27.43 -7.48
N LYS A 618 -24.88 -27.50 -6.82
CA LYS A 618 -24.03 -26.32 -6.56
C LYS A 618 -23.07 -26.11 -7.71
N THR A 619 -23.04 -24.90 -8.26
CA THR A 619 -22.09 -24.47 -9.29
C THR A 619 -21.22 -23.37 -8.72
N TRP A 620 -19.90 -23.48 -8.89
CA TRP A 620 -18.99 -22.42 -8.47
C TRP A 620 -19.07 -21.24 -9.43
N ASP A 621 -19.35 -20.05 -8.90
CA ASP A 621 -19.29 -18.79 -9.63
C ASP A 621 -18.05 -18.01 -9.19
N ALA A 622 -17.04 -17.96 -10.06
CA ALA A 622 -15.76 -17.32 -9.75
C ALA A 622 -15.90 -15.80 -9.53
N ALA A 623 -16.86 -15.14 -10.17
CA ALA A 623 -17.04 -13.69 -10.05
C ALA A 623 -17.63 -13.30 -8.69
N SER A 624 -18.55 -14.11 -8.17
CA SER A 624 -19.07 -13.96 -6.81
C SER A 624 -18.13 -14.55 -5.74
N GLY A 625 -17.26 -15.49 -6.12
CA GLY A 625 -16.44 -16.23 -5.17
C GLY A 625 -17.29 -17.12 -4.25
N GLN A 626 -18.41 -17.63 -4.78
CA GLN A 626 -19.40 -18.40 -4.04
C GLN A 626 -19.88 -19.60 -4.85
N TYR A 627 -20.40 -20.60 -4.16
CA TYR A 627 -21.29 -21.55 -4.81
C TYR A 627 -22.66 -20.91 -5.02
N TYR A 628 -23.28 -21.22 -6.14
CA TYR A 628 -24.61 -20.82 -6.51
C TYR A 628 -25.47 -22.06 -6.78
N ALA A 629 -26.74 -22.03 -6.37
CA ALA A 629 -27.69 -23.09 -6.62
C ALA A 629 -29.03 -22.52 -7.09
N THR A 630 -29.70 -23.29 -7.96
CA THR A 630 -31.05 -23.01 -8.43
C THR A 630 -31.90 -24.27 -8.38
N TYR A 631 -33.16 -24.13 -7.97
CA TYR A 631 -34.15 -25.20 -8.10
C TYR A 631 -35.54 -24.63 -8.39
N LYS A 632 -36.43 -25.47 -8.90
CA LYS A 632 -37.83 -25.11 -9.17
C LYS A 632 -38.76 -25.81 -8.19
N LYS A 633 -39.81 -25.12 -7.76
CA LYS A 633 -40.91 -25.70 -7.00
C LYS A 633 -42.21 -25.02 -7.44
N GLY A 634 -43.08 -25.79 -8.10
CA GLY A 634 -44.27 -25.23 -8.77
C GLY A 634 -43.87 -24.28 -9.91
N ASN A 635 -44.50 -23.09 -9.95
CA ASN A 635 -44.19 -22.03 -10.91
C ASN A 635 -43.03 -21.10 -10.47
N ALA A 636 -42.44 -21.35 -9.30
CA ALA A 636 -41.39 -20.52 -8.73
C ALA A 636 -39.99 -21.10 -9.01
N THR A 637 -39.04 -20.21 -9.28
CA THR A 637 -37.60 -20.51 -9.31
C THR A 637 -36.95 -19.97 -8.05
N TYR A 638 -36.22 -20.82 -7.35
CA TYR A 638 -35.48 -20.46 -6.14
C TYR A 638 -33.99 -20.36 -6.45
N LYS A 639 -33.34 -19.33 -5.91
CA LYS A 639 -31.91 -19.04 -6.14
C LYS A 639 -31.20 -18.71 -4.84
N ILE A 640 -29.97 -19.21 -4.70
CA ILE A 640 -29.14 -19.03 -3.50
C ILE A 640 -27.68 -18.89 -3.92
N TRP A 641 -26.99 -17.90 -3.35
CA TRP A 641 -25.52 -17.76 -3.42
C TRP A 641 -24.97 -18.02 -2.02
N LEU A 642 -24.24 -19.11 -1.81
CA LEU A 642 -23.83 -19.51 -0.46
C LEU A 642 -22.70 -18.63 0.07
N GLU A 643 -22.79 -18.32 1.37
CA GLU A 643 -21.59 -18.09 2.16
C GLU A 643 -21.19 -19.41 2.81
N ASP A 644 -19.93 -19.81 2.62
CA ASP A 644 -19.31 -21.00 3.20
C ASP A 644 -17.85 -20.71 3.57
N GLU A 645 -17.12 -21.70 4.04
CA GLU A 645 -15.71 -21.57 4.39
C GLU A 645 -14.87 -21.06 3.20
N LYS A 646 -15.17 -21.47 1.96
CA LYS A 646 -14.42 -21.06 0.78
C LYS A 646 -14.68 -19.60 0.45
N SER A 647 -15.93 -19.16 0.43
CA SER A 647 -16.28 -17.77 0.13
C SER A 647 -15.78 -16.81 1.22
N ILE A 648 -15.87 -17.19 2.50
CA ILE A 648 -15.36 -16.39 3.62
C ILE A 648 -13.85 -16.34 3.61
N LYS A 649 -13.15 -17.44 3.31
CA LYS A 649 -11.69 -17.43 3.15
C LYS A 649 -11.26 -16.41 2.09
N LEU A 650 -11.87 -16.42 0.92
CA LEU A 650 -11.54 -15.48 -0.16
C LEU A 650 -11.74 -14.02 0.24
N LYS A 651 -12.80 -13.71 1.00
CA LYS A 651 -13.02 -12.36 1.53
C LYS A 651 -12.03 -12.01 2.63
N ALA A 652 -11.72 -12.94 3.54
CA ALA A 652 -10.75 -12.75 4.60
C ALA A 652 -9.32 -12.56 4.06
N GLU A 653 -8.95 -13.18 2.93
CA GLU A 653 -7.67 -12.94 2.25
C GLU A 653 -7.50 -11.48 1.80
N LEU A 654 -8.61 -10.75 1.55
CA LEU A 654 -8.55 -9.32 1.23
C LEU A 654 -8.00 -8.48 2.40
N VAL A 655 -8.20 -8.93 3.65
CA VAL A 655 -7.65 -8.27 4.85
C VAL A 655 -6.13 -8.24 4.77
N ASN A 656 -5.51 -9.36 4.41
CA ASN A 656 -4.05 -9.43 4.25
C ASN A 656 -3.60 -8.70 2.99
N LYS A 657 -4.27 -8.94 1.85
CA LYS A 657 -3.95 -8.34 0.55
C LYS A 657 -3.89 -6.81 0.61
N TYR A 658 -4.81 -6.19 1.36
CA TYR A 658 -4.90 -4.74 1.50
C TYR A 658 -4.38 -4.21 2.84
N ARG A 659 -3.82 -5.08 3.70
CA ARG A 659 -3.28 -4.74 5.03
C ARG A 659 -4.29 -4.00 5.91
N LEU A 660 -5.52 -4.48 5.91
CA LEU A 660 -6.61 -3.87 6.66
C LEU A 660 -6.41 -4.01 8.17
N GLY A 661 -7.05 -3.15 8.96
CA GLY A 661 -7.07 -3.24 10.43
C GLY A 661 -7.72 -4.53 10.95
N GLY A 662 -8.59 -5.14 10.14
CA GLY A 662 -9.22 -6.41 10.49
C GLY A 662 -10.45 -6.76 9.65
N ILE A 663 -11.31 -7.59 10.22
CA ILE A 663 -12.56 -8.09 9.65
C ILE A 663 -13.69 -7.93 10.67
N ALA A 664 -14.90 -7.67 10.19
CA ALA A 664 -16.11 -7.53 10.99
C ALA A 664 -17.23 -8.38 10.36
N SER A 665 -17.99 -9.13 11.15
CA SER A 665 -18.94 -10.13 10.63
C SER A 665 -20.37 -9.93 11.11
N TRP A 666 -21.31 -9.84 10.17
CA TRP A 666 -22.75 -9.75 10.43
C TRP A 666 -23.45 -11.09 10.12
N LYS A 667 -23.85 -11.89 11.11
CA LYS A 667 -23.75 -11.67 12.55
C LYS A 667 -23.59 -12.99 13.29
N TYR A 668 -23.15 -12.90 14.54
CA TYR A 668 -23.02 -14.03 15.45
C TYR A 668 -24.33 -14.85 15.52
N GLY A 669 -24.21 -16.17 15.37
CA GLY A 669 -25.30 -17.13 15.38
C GLY A 669 -25.88 -17.48 14.01
N LEU A 670 -25.38 -16.90 12.91
CA LEU A 670 -25.80 -17.26 11.54
C LEU A 670 -24.73 -18.04 10.76
N GLU A 671 -23.50 -18.04 11.27
CA GLU A 671 -22.38 -18.76 10.69
C GLU A 671 -22.41 -20.27 10.94
N LYS A 672 -21.68 -21.01 10.10
CA LYS A 672 -21.21 -22.36 10.45
C LYS A 672 -20.04 -22.23 11.43
N SER A 673 -19.99 -23.10 12.44
CA SER A 673 -18.92 -23.08 13.45
C SER A 673 -17.49 -23.10 12.89
N THR A 674 -17.28 -23.78 11.75
CA THR A 674 -16.01 -23.91 11.01
C THR A 674 -15.53 -22.60 10.38
N VAL A 675 -16.42 -21.64 10.14
CA VAL A 675 -16.08 -20.35 9.51
C VAL A 675 -15.17 -19.52 10.40
N TRP A 676 -15.36 -19.61 11.72
CA TRP A 676 -14.47 -18.94 12.67
C TRP A 676 -13.01 -19.38 12.53
N ASN A 677 -12.78 -20.70 12.46
CA ASN A 677 -11.45 -21.26 12.25
C ASN A 677 -10.88 -20.85 10.88
N THR A 678 -11.74 -20.75 9.87
CA THR A 678 -11.36 -20.27 8.54
C THR A 678 -10.84 -18.85 8.60
N ILE A 679 -11.56 -17.93 9.25
CA ILE A 679 -11.12 -16.54 9.43
C ILE A 679 -9.81 -16.51 10.23
N ALA A 680 -9.77 -17.19 11.37
CA ALA A 680 -8.62 -17.19 12.28
C ALA A 680 -7.31 -17.68 11.63
N LYS A 681 -7.39 -18.68 10.75
CA LYS A 681 -6.24 -19.19 9.99
C LYS A 681 -5.85 -18.29 8.81
N THR A 682 -6.79 -17.49 8.32
CA THR A 682 -6.59 -16.68 7.12
C THR A 682 -6.00 -15.32 7.48
N ILE A 683 -6.56 -14.60 8.45
CA ILE A 683 -6.04 -13.28 8.84
C ILE A 683 -4.77 -13.45 9.67
N ILE A 684 -3.64 -12.97 9.15
CA ILE A 684 -2.35 -13.10 9.84
C ILE A 684 -2.29 -12.00 10.90
N ASN A 685 -2.19 -12.41 12.16
CA ASN A 685 -2.10 -11.51 13.32
C ASN A 685 -0.69 -10.99 13.55
#